data_AF-A0A6J8DAI2-F1
#
_entry.id   AF-A0A6J8DAI2-F1
#
_cell.length_a   1.000
_cell.length_b   1.000
_cell.length_c   1.000
_cell.angle_alpha   90.00
_cell.angle_beta   90.00
_cell.angle_gamma   90.00
#
_symmetry.space_group_name_H-M   'P 1'
#
loop_
_entity.id
_entity.type
_entity.pdbx_description
1 polymer ?
#
loop_
_entity_poly.entity_id
_entity_poly.type
_entity_poly.pdbx_seq_one_letter_code
_entity_poly.pdbx_strand_id
1 'polypeptide(L)'
;MFTFQINGENLLTVQYDRETHTEKIMKKDLQEIITIQYDDSGLPTSFSPANGHHALNITYRQDGHISHWQYGEIREQRIYNDAGLLQERLSSSGAPYTFRYRYGRRPTDILMPSGLQYYLEYDNQGNLKFLRTPGLGKHYFNQITSIGVQRYLYHIPELENPYIEEYDANGKLLQVLFPSEQRKVVYKYNMYAQPEHVYFDGTDIHFVYDDNISRLKTAEIKWNSYNAMEHFEYAGTLFSQYGIDFAMDRSLSAVSTYAYDNNFRLTEVRTRFGKNFTTTCNMAYDTDTGRLKSLKSFKFDWPLVDSERISDSHMTITSEYDNYNRLQAMKYKFGEKEALEFSIGYDTMNRIHHWSMRLQEGMSSDYQYVYDINGNVVDILLDGQSTWRYRYDNNGNINKISERETYRILEYDVGDRLKKSGPYQYKYDKDGFLIQRHNQQITFNSNGQFIGISQRSTFRRMYIYDTQGRLIMEDNNFGGILQFFYMNIEKPLLITHSYNHTTSELSQYLYHPNGKLIGMERNNIFYYVATDPMGSPLVIFNKDGGIVKKMSYDPLGKLESDSSPGFQFVFGFQGGIYSPVTELVILNSRVYDTATGHWISPGYSQVLKNLRDIPENPLLTNNYRFMDLINVHVQRKNLPITSITNWLLMLGYDVRSLAPDISYSGEIRPKEKQNQHVLLPMSSAFECTFLRDMDSLITMTNVPKSKVSPLQESGDLEPAPLPFIFGNGVMLSYHDGKAVVTLSDDTPMWARQLALVLVNSSQIVNLRFNIKGKDTHYLIKPDHAQADIDLNILGIKSDVVLFENNINVTVHRNKHVDFRQNPNPETDIRLRGKHSVINIRYGTTIDKERKRLLKHAKERAVTHAWAREKWILQNNLKSKHQWTEEEKQSILNFGFARGYEGHFIRRSEEFPDLSDDCNNIRFVKSNR
;
A
#
# COMPACT_ATOMS: atom_id res chain seq x y z
N MET A 1 6.81 41.30 10.16
CA MET A 1 8.00 40.57 10.60
C MET A 1 7.58 39.74 11.81
N PHE A 2 7.84 38.43 11.80
CA PHE A 2 7.73 37.61 13.01
C PHE A 2 8.99 36.78 13.18
N THR A 3 9.29 36.41 14.42
CA THR A 3 10.43 35.57 14.80
C THR A 3 9.92 34.22 15.26
N PHE A 4 10.48 33.14 14.73
CA PHE A 4 10.22 31.79 15.15
C PHE A 4 11.17 31.43 16.29
N GLN A 5 10.61 31.38 17.50
CA GLN A 5 11.37 31.16 18.73
C GLN A 5 11.06 29.79 19.32
N ILE A 6 12.10 29.07 19.74
CA ILE A 6 11.97 27.80 20.48
C ILE A 6 12.73 27.93 21.78
N ASN A 7 12.07 27.63 22.90
CA ASN A 7 12.64 27.75 24.24
C ASN A 7 13.23 29.14 24.54
N GLY A 8 12.65 30.20 23.94
CA GLY A 8 13.10 31.59 24.09
C GLY A 8 14.22 32.03 23.14
N GLU A 9 14.77 31.12 22.32
CA GLU A 9 15.80 31.46 21.33
C GLU A 9 15.20 31.67 19.94
N ASN A 10 15.57 32.75 19.26
CA ASN A 10 15.18 33.03 17.88
C ASN A 10 16.02 32.18 16.91
N LEU A 11 15.36 31.31 16.14
CA LEU A 11 16.03 30.44 15.16
C LEU A 11 15.87 30.94 13.73
N LEU A 12 14.66 31.38 13.37
CA LEU A 12 14.31 31.87 12.04
C LEU A 12 13.53 33.16 12.12
N THR A 13 13.77 34.07 11.19
CA THR A 13 13.06 35.34 11.07
C THR A 13 12.38 35.42 9.73
N VAL A 14 11.08 35.72 9.71
CA VAL A 14 10.30 35.88 8.48
C VAL A 14 9.85 37.34 8.32
N GLN A 15 10.24 37.94 7.20
CA GLN A 15 9.95 39.33 6.88
C GLN A 15 9.20 39.41 5.55
N TYR A 16 8.01 39.99 5.57
CA TYR A 16 7.26 40.33 4.36
C TYR A 16 7.38 41.83 4.06
N ASP A 17 7.76 42.16 2.83
CA ASP A 17 7.75 43.50 2.27
C ASP A 17 6.50 43.68 1.40
N ARG A 18 5.69 44.68 1.76
CA ARG A 18 4.41 44.96 1.10
C ARG A 18 4.57 45.75 -0.20
N GLU A 19 5.67 46.46 -0.40
CA GLU A 19 5.87 47.25 -1.62
C GLU A 19 6.35 46.36 -2.77
N THR A 20 7.20 45.38 -2.45
CA THR A 20 7.76 44.45 -3.43
C THR A 20 7.03 43.11 -3.49
N HIS A 21 6.08 42.84 -2.60
CA HIS A 21 5.41 41.53 -2.45
C HIS A 21 6.40 40.37 -2.26
N THR A 22 7.45 40.60 -1.45
CA THR A 22 8.48 39.58 -1.16
C THR A 22 8.45 39.12 0.29
N GLU A 23 8.51 37.82 0.52
CA GLU A 23 8.79 37.22 1.83
C GLU A 23 10.21 36.69 1.89
N LYS A 24 10.98 37.11 2.89
CA LYS A 24 12.34 36.64 3.16
C LYS A 24 12.36 35.81 4.44
N ILE A 25 12.98 34.64 4.37
CA ILE A 25 13.26 33.81 5.54
C ILE A 25 14.76 33.87 5.81
N MET A 26 15.12 34.24 7.03
CA MET A 26 16.49 34.47 7.46
C MET A 26 16.83 33.63 8.69
N LYS A 27 18.12 33.35 8.84
CA LYS A 27 18.70 32.72 10.04
C LYS A 27 18.66 33.68 11.24
N LYS A 28 19.07 33.17 12.41
CA LYS A 28 19.25 33.97 13.64
C LYS A 28 20.21 35.16 13.50
N ASP A 29 21.20 35.06 12.61
CA ASP A 29 22.19 36.11 12.31
C ASP A 29 21.75 37.03 11.15
N LEU A 30 20.49 36.92 10.73
CA LEU A 30 19.87 37.68 9.65
C LEU A 30 20.44 37.41 8.25
N GLN A 31 21.22 36.34 8.07
CA GLN A 31 21.56 35.86 6.73
C GLN A 31 20.32 35.26 6.06
N GLU A 32 20.08 35.63 4.80
CA GLU A 32 18.97 35.11 4.01
C GLU A 32 19.15 33.61 3.71
N ILE A 33 18.04 32.87 3.78
CA ILE A 33 17.94 31.45 3.40
C ILE A 33 17.24 31.36 2.05
N ILE A 34 16.07 31.99 1.94
CA ILE A 34 15.23 31.98 0.75
C ILE A 34 14.38 33.25 0.68
N THR A 35 14.18 33.75 -0.53
CA THR A 35 13.22 34.81 -0.86
C THR A 35 12.09 34.24 -1.71
N ILE A 36 10.86 34.59 -1.37
CA ILE A 36 9.64 34.17 -2.05
C ILE A 36 8.96 35.42 -2.62
N GLN A 37 8.68 35.42 -3.92
CA GLN A 37 7.93 36.48 -4.58
C GLN A 37 6.47 36.06 -4.72
N TYR A 38 5.55 37.00 -4.52
CA TYR A 38 4.12 36.79 -4.71
C TYR A 38 3.56 37.73 -5.79
N ASP A 39 2.46 37.30 -6.41
CA ASP A 39 1.61 38.19 -7.19
C ASP A 39 0.60 38.93 -6.30
N ASP A 40 -0.18 39.84 -6.90
CA ASP A 40 -1.20 40.64 -6.20
C ASP A 40 -2.33 39.80 -5.56
N SER A 41 -2.46 38.54 -5.96
CA SER A 41 -3.43 37.60 -5.41
C SER A 41 -2.87 36.75 -4.27
N GLY A 42 -1.58 36.90 -3.94
CA GLY A 42 -0.89 36.13 -2.91
C GLY A 42 -0.47 34.73 -3.38
N LEU A 43 -0.40 34.47 -4.69
CA LEU A 43 0.17 33.23 -5.22
C LEU A 43 1.70 33.36 -5.34
N PRO A 44 2.48 32.35 -4.91
CA PRO A 44 3.93 32.42 -4.95
C PRO A 44 4.45 32.21 -6.39
N THR A 45 5.07 33.25 -6.98
CA THR A 45 5.57 33.23 -8.35
C THR A 45 7.06 32.88 -8.47
N SER A 46 7.82 33.02 -7.38
CA SER A 46 9.24 32.62 -7.37
C SER A 46 9.69 32.18 -5.98
N PHE A 47 10.51 31.14 -5.93
CA PHE A 47 11.28 30.71 -4.77
C PHE A 47 12.76 30.78 -5.12
N SER A 48 13.48 31.69 -4.47
CA SER A 48 14.88 32.02 -4.77
C SER A 48 15.76 31.79 -3.54
N PRO A 49 16.43 30.63 -3.44
CA PRO A 49 17.39 30.34 -2.37
C PRO A 49 18.63 31.24 -2.43
N ALA A 50 19.21 31.58 -1.27
CA ALA A 50 20.38 32.45 -1.17
C ALA A 50 21.74 31.74 -1.39
N ASN A 51 21.74 30.42 -1.54
CA ASN A 51 22.91 29.55 -1.46
C ASN A 51 23.32 28.90 -2.79
N GLY A 52 23.02 29.54 -3.93
CA GLY A 52 23.39 29.03 -5.26
C GLY A 52 22.52 27.90 -5.80
N HIS A 53 21.58 27.37 -5.01
CA HIS A 53 20.51 26.51 -5.51
C HIS A 53 19.69 27.23 -6.59
N HIS A 54 19.16 26.46 -7.55
CA HIS A 54 18.33 27.04 -8.59
C HIS A 54 17.06 27.69 -8.01
N ALA A 55 16.61 28.77 -8.65
CA ALA A 55 15.30 29.33 -8.37
C ALA A 55 14.20 28.50 -9.04
N LEU A 56 13.04 28.40 -8.39
CA LEU A 56 11.80 27.89 -8.97
C LEU A 56 10.89 29.07 -9.29
N ASN A 57 10.53 29.22 -10.56
CA ASN A 57 9.58 30.22 -11.03
C ASN A 57 8.27 29.54 -11.43
N ILE A 58 7.14 30.17 -11.09
CA ILE A 58 5.80 29.68 -11.34
C ILE A 58 5.00 30.81 -11.99
N THR A 59 4.31 30.49 -13.08
CA THR A 59 3.40 31.40 -13.77
C THR A 59 1.99 30.85 -13.67
N TYR A 60 1.08 31.73 -13.26
CA TYR A 60 -0.33 31.43 -13.11
C TYR A 60 -1.14 32.12 -14.20
N ARG A 61 -2.26 31.51 -14.58
CA ARG A 61 -3.35 32.17 -15.28
C ARG A 61 -4.15 33.02 -14.30
N GLN A 62 -4.97 33.93 -14.82
CA GLN A 62 -5.88 34.76 -14.02
C GLN A 62 -6.87 33.95 -13.17
N ASP A 63 -7.13 32.69 -13.54
CA ASP A 63 -8.00 31.76 -12.82
C ASP A 63 -7.24 30.88 -11.80
N GLY A 64 -5.96 31.17 -11.53
CA GLY A 64 -5.14 30.47 -10.52
C GLY A 64 -4.52 29.15 -10.98
N HIS A 65 -4.78 28.69 -12.21
CA HIS A 65 -4.09 27.52 -12.74
C HIS A 65 -2.61 27.81 -13.00
N ILE A 66 -1.73 26.88 -12.64
CA ILE A 66 -0.32 26.93 -13.06
C ILE A 66 -0.26 26.67 -14.57
N SER A 67 0.15 27.66 -15.36
CA SER A 67 0.39 27.50 -16.81
C SER A 67 1.82 27.08 -17.11
N HIS A 68 2.76 27.47 -16.27
CA HIS A 68 4.17 27.14 -16.45
C HIS A 68 4.88 27.14 -15.11
N TRP A 69 5.83 26.22 -14.94
CA TRP A 69 6.84 26.34 -13.90
C TRP A 69 8.20 25.91 -14.44
N GLN A 70 9.24 26.52 -13.89
CA GLN A 70 10.62 26.24 -14.25
C GLN A 70 11.48 26.25 -12.99
N TYR A 71 12.16 25.13 -12.72
CA TYR A 71 13.15 24.97 -11.68
C TYR A 71 14.48 24.68 -12.37
N GLY A 72 15.38 25.69 -12.45
CA GLY A 72 16.58 25.60 -13.27
C GLY A 72 16.27 25.27 -14.73
N GLU A 73 16.74 24.12 -15.21
CA GLU A 73 16.48 23.58 -16.55
C GLU A 73 15.24 22.66 -16.61
N ILE A 74 14.76 22.20 -15.46
CA ILE A 74 13.57 21.36 -15.36
C ILE A 74 12.35 22.27 -15.50
N ARG A 75 11.45 21.95 -16.43
CA ARG A 75 10.26 22.75 -16.67
C ARG A 75 9.05 21.91 -17.01
N GLU A 76 7.89 22.48 -16.75
CA GLU A 76 6.63 21.98 -17.25
C GLU A 76 5.80 23.15 -17.77
N GLN A 77 5.11 22.91 -18.88
CA GLN A 77 4.12 23.82 -19.43
C GLN A 77 2.77 23.09 -19.47
N ARG A 78 1.73 23.80 -19.03
CA ARG A 78 0.34 23.34 -19.03
C ARG A 78 -0.48 24.27 -19.89
N ILE A 79 -1.07 23.72 -20.94
CA ILE A 79 -1.92 24.45 -21.89
C ILE A 79 -3.36 24.13 -21.56
N TYR A 80 -4.18 25.16 -21.38
CA TYR A 80 -5.60 25.06 -21.04
C TYR A 80 -6.44 25.67 -22.16
N ASN A 81 -7.65 25.14 -22.36
CA ASN A 81 -8.63 25.78 -23.24
C ASN A 81 -9.32 26.98 -22.55
N ASP A 82 -10.20 27.66 -23.29
CA ASP A 82 -10.99 28.80 -22.80
C ASP A 82 -11.90 28.44 -21.61
N ALA A 83 -12.30 27.17 -21.49
CA ALA A 83 -13.08 26.65 -20.36
C ALA A 83 -12.22 26.27 -19.14
N GLY A 84 -10.90 26.51 -19.19
CA GLY A 84 -9.95 26.19 -18.11
C GLY A 84 -9.68 24.71 -17.92
N LEU A 85 -9.88 23.88 -18.96
CA LEU A 85 -9.57 22.45 -18.95
C LEU A 85 -8.17 22.20 -19.54
N LEU A 86 -7.35 21.39 -18.87
CA LEU A 86 -6.00 21.04 -19.29
C LEU A 86 -6.01 20.28 -20.62
N GLN A 87 -5.45 20.83 -21.70
CA GLN A 87 -5.34 20.16 -23.01
C GLN A 87 -3.99 19.46 -23.20
N GLU A 88 -2.91 20.09 -22.77
CA GLU A 88 -1.57 19.54 -22.94
C GLU A 88 -0.71 19.79 -21.69
N ARG A 89 0.09 18.79 -21.34
CA ARG A 89 1.17 18.90 -20.37
C ARG A 89 2.47 18.54 -21.05
N LEU A 90 3.39 19.50 -21.15
CA LEU A 90 4.70 19.34 -21.77
C LEU A 90 5.77 19.42 -20.69
N SER A 91 6.61 18.41 -20.59
CA SER A 91 7.79 18.42 -19.73
C SER A 91 9.00 19.03 -20.45
N SER A 92 10.18 19.00 -19.83
CA SER A 92 11.44 19.50 -20.43
C SER A 92 11.78 18.90 -21.80
N SER A 93 11.31 17.68 -22.11
CA SER A 93 11.50 17.03 -23.41
C SER A 93 10.71 17.69 -24.55
N GLY A 94 9.68 18.48 -24.22
CA GLY A 94 8.76 19.07 -25.19
C GLY A 94 7.73 18.10 -25.76
N ALA A 95 7.74 16.83 -25.34
CA ALA A 95 6.77 15.85 -25.80
C ALA A 95 5.47 15.95 -24.98
N PRO A 96 4.30 16.14 -25.62
CA PRO A 96 3.07 16.43 -24.89
C PRO A 96 2.39 15.15 -24.39
N TYR A 97 1.89 15.18 -23.16
CA TYR A 97 0.69 14.44 -22.78
C TYR A 97 -0.52 15.24 -23.26
N THR A 98 -1.41 14.63 -24.03
CA THR A 98 -2.62 15.29 -24.53
C THR A 98 -3.85 14.76 -23.83
N PHE A 99 -4.71 15.66 -23.41
CA PHE A 99 -5.96 15.37 -22.71
C PHE A 99 -7.13 15.86 -23.58
N ARG A 100 -8.09 14.99 -23.84
CA ARG A 100 -9.30 15.33 -24.60
C ARG A 100 -10.55 15.14 -23.75
N TYR A 101 -11.54 15.97 -24.02
CA TYR A 101 -12.80 16.04 -23.30
C TYR A 101 -13.92 15.89 -24.31
N ARG A 102 -14.55 14.71 -24.36
CA ARG A 102 -15.75 14.51 -25.17
C ARG A 102 -16.99 15.08 -24.51
N TYR A 103 -17.00 15.10 -23.18
CA TYR A 103 -18.08 15.60 -22.34
C TYR A 103 -17.55 15.89 -20.93
N GLY A 104 -18.28 16.68 -20.15
CA GLY A 104 -17.90 17.04 -18.79
C GLY A 104 -16.59 17.82 -18.69
N ARG A 105 -16.00 17.84 -17.49
CA ARG A 105 -14.75 18.58 -17.18
C ARG A 105 -13.59 17.67 -16.80
N ARG A 106 -13.73 16.35 -16.96
CA ARG A 106 -12.69 15.35 -16.71
C ARG A 106 -12.21 14.73 -18.04
N PRO A 107 -10.92 14.40 -18.18
CA PRO A 107 -10.37 13.93 -19.46
C PRO A 107 -10.90 12.54 -19.80
N THR A 108 -11.53 12.39 -20.96
CA THR A 108 -12.05 11.11 -21.47
C THR A 108 -11.01 10.34 -22.27
N ASP A 109 -10.01 11.02 -22.80
CA ASP A 109 -8.90 10.41 -23.53
C ASP A 109 -7.59 11.04 -23.09
N ILE A 110 -6.63 10.18 -22.73
CA ILE A 110 -5.26 10.58 -22.40
C ILE A 110 -4.35 9.95 -23.44
N LEU A 111 -3.67 10.78 -24.21
CA LEU A 111 -2.65 10.36 -25.16
C LEU A 111 -1.28 10.58 -24.52
N MET A 112 -0.53 9.50 -24.37
CA MET A 112 0.87 9.56 -23.95
C MET A 112 1.72 10.17 -25.07
N PRO A 113 2.95 10.64 -24.76
CA PRO A 113 3.88 11.15 -25.76
C PRO A 113 4.18 10.19 -26.93
N SER A 114 4.11 8.89 -26.69
CA SER A 114 4.24 7.84 -27.72
C SER A 114 3.02 7.67 -28.65
N GLY A 115 1.90 8.33 -28.35
CA GLY A 115 0.61 8.15 -29.03
C GLY A 115 -0.27 7.03 -28.45
N LEU A 116 0.19 6.32 -27.42
CA LEU A 116 -0.64 5.34 -26.70
C LEU A 116 -1.84 6.03 -26.03
N GLN A 117 -3.03 5.45 -26.17
CA GLN A 117 -4.27 6.06 -25.73
C GLN A 117 -4.92 5.28 -24.57
N TYR A 118 -5.15 5.98 -23.47
CA TYR A 118 -6.05 5.55 -22.41
C TYR A 118 -7.41 6.20 -22.60
N TYR A 119 -8.48 5.43 -22.44
CA TYR A 119 -9.85 5.94 -22.52
C TYR A 119 -10.54 5.79 -21.17
N LEU A 120 -11.16 6.87 -20.69
CA LEU A 120 -11.85 6.94 -19.41
C LEU A 120 -13.33 7.26 -19.67
N GLU A 121 -14.20 6.53 -18.98
CA GLU A 121 -15.64 6.79 -18.99
C GLU A 121 -16.10 7.17 -17.60
N TYR A 122 -16.83 8.30 -17.52
CA TYR A 122 -17.43 8.81 -16.30
C TYR A 122 -18.96 8.66 -16.33
N ASP A 123 -19.57 8.68 -15.15
CA ASP A 123 -21.01 8.87 -15.02
C ASP A 123 -21.40 10.37 -15.14
N ASN A 124 -22.69 10.66 -14.97
CA ASN A 124 -23.22 12.03 -15.07
C ASN A 124 -22.78 12.94 -13.90
N GLN A 125 -22.24 12.37 -12.81
CA GLN A 125 -21.73 13.10 -11.65
C GLN A 125 -20.21 13.31 -11.73
N GLY A 126 -19.53 12.74 -12.73
CA GLY A 126 -18.09 12.83 -12.91
C GLY A 126 -17.29 11.77 -12.13
N ASN A 127 -17.93 10.70 -11.66
CA ASN A 127 -17.26 9.55 -11.03
C ASN A 127 -16.74 8.59 -12.10
N LEU A 128 -15.61 7.92 -11.84
CA LEU A 128 -14.97 7.02 -12.81
C LEU A 128 -15.73 5.69 -12.90
N LYS A 129 -16.26 5.36 -14.07
CA LYS A 129 -16.92 4.06 -14.34
C LYS A 129 -15.91 3.00 -14.77
N PHE A 130 -15.09 3.32 -15.77
CA PHE A 130 -14.02 2.44 -16.20
C PHE A 130 -12.90 3.19 -16.91
N LEU A 131 -11.73 2.55 -16.93
CA LEU A 131 -10.60 2.89 -17.77
C LEU A 131 -10.32 1.74 -18.74
N ARG A 132 -10.04 2.05 -20.00
CA ARG A 132 -9.55 1.10 -21.01
C ARG A 132 -8.10 1.44 -21.35
N THR A 133 -7.21 0.46 -21.18
CA THR A 133 -5.79 0.57 -21.48
C THR A 133 -5.53 0.51 -22.99
N PRO A 134 -4.34 0.94 -23.46
CA PRO A 134 -3.95 0.81 -24.87
C PRO A 134 -3.94 -0.66 -25.36
N GLY A 135 -3.64 -1.61 -24.46
CA GLY A 135 -3.75 -3.05 -24.68
C GLY A 135 -5.18 -3.62 -24.62
N LEU A 136 -6.20 -2.74 -24.61
CA LEU A 136 -7.63 -3.04 -24.64
C LEU A 136 -8.23 -3.64 -23.37
N GLY A 137 -7.45 -3.80 -22.29
CA GLY A 137 -7.94 -4.20 -20.98
C GLY A 137 -8.88 -3.14 -20.39
N LYS A 138 -10.06 -3.56 -19.90
CA LYS A 138 -11.03 -2.68 -19.22
C LYS A 138 -11.03 -2.91 -17.70
N HIS A 139 -10.75 -1.84 -16.97
CA HIS A 139 -10.74 -1.76 -15.52
C HIS A 139 -11.99 -1.03 -15.05
N TYR A 140 -12.91 -1.68 -14.34
CA TYR A 140 -14.15 -1.04 -13.87
C TYR A 140 -14.04 -0.67 -12.39
N PHE A 141 -14.51 0.53 -12.06
CA PHE A 141 -14.52 1.08 -10.73
C PHE A 141 -15.96 1.39 -10.35
N ASN A 142 -16.45 0.74 -9.31
CA ASN A 142 -17.81 0.96 -8.85
C ASN A 142 -17.89 1.08 -7.34
N GLN A 143 -18.93 1.75 -6.86
CA GLN A 143 -19.30 1.74 -5.46
C GLN A 143 -20.77 1.37 -5.26
N ILE A 144 -21.10 0.74 -4.14
CA ILE A 144 -22.48 0.39 -3.77
C ILE A 144 -22.68 0.78 -2.32
N THR A 145 -23.62 1.70 -2.08
CA THR A 145 -24.16 1.93 -0.74
C THR A 145 -25.18 0.84 -0.44
N SER A 146 -24.82 -0.05 0.49
CA SER A 146 -25.64 -1.18 0.89
C SER A 146 -26.18 -1.02 2.31
N ILE A 147 -26.90 -2.00 2.82
CA ILE A 147 -27.43 -1.95 4.20
C ILE A 147 -26.25 -2.01 5.17
N GLY A 148 -25.96 -0.88 5.81
CA GLY A 148 -24.95 -0.72 6.86
C GLY A 148 -23.50 -0.59 6.39
N VAL A 149 -23.22 -0.62 5.08
CA VAL A 149 -21.85 -0.53 4.55
C VAL A 149 -21.77 0.23 3.21
N GLN A 150 -20.60 0.80 2.94
CA GLN A 150 -20.17 1.20 1.61
C GLN A 150 -19.26 0.12 1.01
N ARG A 151 -19.51 -0.30 -0.23
CA ARG A 151 -18.68 -1.28 -0.93
C ARG A 151 -17.98 -0.60 -2.10
N TYR A 152 -16.66 -0.71 -2.18
CA TYR A 152 -15.88 -0.33 -3.37
C TYR A 152 -15.50 -1.59 -4.13
N LEU A 153 -15.77 -1.60 -5.43
CA LEU A 153 -15.60 -2.74 -6.32
C LEU A 153 -14.63 -2.36 -7.43
N TYR A 154 -13.58 -3.17 -7.60
CA TYR A 154 -12.62 -3.04 -8.68
C TYR A 154 -12.62 -4.32 -9.53
N HIS A 155 -13.08 -4.23 -10.78
CA HIS A 155 -13.00 -5.34 -11.74
C HIS A 155 -11.81 -5.17 -12.65
N ILE A 156 -11.03 -6.24 -12.79
CA ILE A 156 -9.86 -6.33 -13.65
C ILE A 156 -10.21 -7.16 -14.88
N PRO A 157 -9.57 -6.91 -16.03
CA PRO A 157 -9.77 -7.73 -17.22
C PRO A 157 -9.65 -9.24 -16.94
N GLU A 158 -10.52 -10.04 -17.57
CA GLU A 158 -10.58 -11.51 -17.50
C GLU A 158 -10.94 -12.14 -16.13
N LEU A 159 -11.08 -11.36 -15.05
CA LEU A 159 -11.57 -11.89 -13.77
C LEU A 159 -13.10 -11.80 -13.68
N GLU A 160 -13.74 -12.86 -13.18
CA GLU A 160 -15.20 -13.00 -13.15
C GLU A 160 -15.86 -12.06 -12.13
N ASN A 161 -15.26 -11.94 -10.93
CA ASN A 161 -15.77 -11.11 -9.84
C ASN A 161 -14.78 -9.97 -9.52
N PRO A 162 -15.23 -8.90 -8.84
CA PRO A 162 -14.36 -7.81 -8.44
C PRO A 162 -13.53 -8.13 -7.20
N TYR A 163 -12.44 -7.38 -7.03
CA TYR A 163 -11.88 -7.09 -5.72
C TYR A 163 -12.80 -6.12 -4.98
N ILE A 164 -13.04 -6.36 -3.68
CA ILE A 164 -14.02 -5.60 -2.89
C ILE A 164 -13.41 -5.16 -1.57
N GLU A 165 -13.51 -3.87 -1.28
CA GLU A 165 -13.29 -3.29 0.04
C GLU A 165 -14.62 -2.79 0.59
N GLU A 166 -14.96 -3.16 1.82
CA GLU A 166 -16.19 -2.74 2.49
C GLU A 166 -15.88 -1.86 3.68
N TYR A 167 -16.57 -0.73 3.80
CA TYR A 167 -16.38 0.26 4.84
C TYR A 167 -17.67 0.50 5.62
N ASP A 168 -17.54 0.85 6.90
CA ASP A 168 -18.65 1.42 7.67
C ASP A 168 -18.91 2.88 7.23
N ALA A 169 -19.99 3.48 7.76
CA ALA A 169 -20.34 4.88 7.46
C ALA A 169 -19.28 5.91 7.89
N ASN A 170 -18.37 5.53 8.80
CA ASN A 170 -17.28 6.37 9.28
C ASN A 170 -15.97 6.13 8.49
N GLY A 171 -16.00 5.34 7.42
CA GLY A 171 -14.84 5.06 6.59
C GLY A 171 -13.84 4.06 7.16
N LYS A 172 -14.27 3.21 8.11
CA LYS A 172 -13.44 2.10 8.60
C LYS A 172 -13.60 0.85 7.75
N LEU A 173 -12.48 0.27 7.34
CA LEU A 173 -12.45 -0.95 6.56
C LEU A 173 -12.96 -2.12 7.40
N LEU A 174 -14.05 -2.76 7.00
CA LEU A 174 -14.66 -3.92 7.67
C LEU A 174 -14.24 -5.23 7.03
N GLN A 175 -14.08 -5.26 5.71
CA GLN A 175 -13.79 -6.48 4.98
C GLN A 175 -13.03 -6.19 3.68
N VAL A 176 -12.09 -7.08 3.34
CA VAL A 176 -11.50 -7.20 2.00
C VAL A 176 -11.84 -8.56 1.44
N LEU A 177 -12.31 -8.61 0.19
CA LEU A 177 -12.62 -9.85 -0.53
C LEU A 177 -11.97 -9.83 -1.93
N PHE A 178 -11.33 -10.92 -2.30
CA PHE A 178 -10.72 -11.07 -3.61
C PHE A 178 -11.66 -11.76 -4.63
N PRO A 179 -11.40 -11.64 -5.94
CA PRO A 179 -12.26 -12.16 -7.02
C PRO A 179 -12.69 -13.64 -6.90
N SER A 180 -11.87 -14.51 -6.33
CA SER A 180 -12.22 -15.91 -6.11
C SER A 180 -13.26 -16.14 -5.01
N GLU A 181 -13.48 -15.14 -4.16
CA GLU A 181 -14.20 -15.22 -2.88
C GLU A 181 -13.56 -16.20 -1.87
N GLN A 182 -12.35 -16.70 -2.16
CA GLN A 182 -11.61 -17.63 -1.29
C GLN A 182 -10.53 -16.95 -0.47
N ARG A 183 -10.19 -15.68 -0.76
CA ARG A 183 -9.36 -14.86 0.12
C ARG A 183 -10.18 -13.75 0.73
N LYS A 184 -10.15 -13.68 2.05
CA LYS A 184 -10.96 -12.77 2.85
C LYS A 184 -10.15 -12.27 4.05
N VAL A 185 -10.27 -10.97 4.32
CA VAL A 185 -9.77 -10.33 5.53
C VAL A 185 -10.94 -9.62 6.20
N VAL A 186 -11.12 -9.81 7.51
CA VAL A 186 -12.19 -9.19 8.31
C VAL A 186 -11.56 -8.36 9.41
N TYR A 187 -12.06 -7.14 9.58
CA TYR A 187 -11.63 -6.19 10.59
C TYR A 187 -12.77 -5.97 11.59
N LYS A 188 -12.44 -5.99 12.88
CA LYS A 188 -13.36 -5.69 13.98
C LYS A 188 -12.85 -4.50 14.76
N TYR A 189 -13.79 -3.72 15.28
CA TYR A 189 -13.52 -2.50 16.02
C TYR A 189 -14.28 -2.53 17.33
N ASN A 190 -13.67 -1.98 18.37
CA ASN A 190 -14.31 -1.81 19.67
C ASN A 190 -15.33 -0.65 19.65
N MET A 191 -16.02 -0.44 20.77
CA MET A 191 -16.99 0.66 20.94
C MET A 191 -16.38 2.07 20.77
N TYR A 192 -15.06 2.20 20.93
CA TYR A 192 -14.31 3.44 20.74
C TYR A 192 -13.74 3.59 19.33
N ALA A 193 -14.24 2.82 18.36
CA ALA A 193 -13.84 2.91 16.97
C ALA A 193 -12.38 2.49 16.67
N GLN A 194 -11.70 1.82 17.61
CA GLN A 194 -10.32 1.35 17.45
C GLN A 194 -10.27 -0.10 16.95
N PRO A 195 -9.31 -0.47 16.08
CA PRO A 195 -9.16 -1.86 15.62
C PRO A 195 -8.98 -2.82 16.79
N GLU A 196 -9.80 -3.86 16.92
CA GLU A 196 -9.74 -4.84 18.00
C GLU A 196 -9.26 -6.21 17.52
N HIS A 197 -9.74 -6.63 16.34
CA HIS A 197 -9.27 -7.86 15.69
C HIS A 197 -9.12 -7.71 14.19
N VAL A 198 -8.16 -8.45 13.63
CA VAL A 198 -8.06 -8.72 12.20
C VAL A 198 -7.96 -10.23 11.98
N TYR A 199 -8.93 -10.77 11.24
CA TYR A 199 -9.00 -12.20 10.92
C TYR A 199 -8.78 -12.45 9.45
N PHE A 200 -7.96 -13.44 9.14
CA PHE A 200 -7.82 -13.99 7.80
C PHE A 200 -7.20 -15.39 7.90
N ASP A 201 -7.64 -16.31 7.06
CA ASP A 201 -7.22 -17.71 7.14
C ASP A 201 -7.31 -18.28 8.59
N GLY A 202 -6.25 -18.91 9.08
CA GLY A 202 -6.09 -19.32 10.47
C GLY A 202 -5.45 -18.26 11.37
N THR A 203 -5.27 -17.04 10.88
CA THR A 203 -4.60 -15.93 11.59
C THR A 203 -5.62 -15.08 12.36
N ASP A 204 -5.27 -14.71 13.58
CA ASP A 204 -5.97 -13.74 14.41
C ASP A 204 -4.94 -12.72 14.91
N ILE A 205 -5.15 -11.46 14.59
CA ILE A 205 -4.40 -10.34 15.17
C ILE A 205 -5.33 -9.65 16.16
N HIS A 206 -4.95 -9.61 17.44
CA HIS A 206 -5.72 -9.00 18.50
C HIS A 206 -5.01 -7.75 19.04
N PHE A 207 -5.73 -6.64 19.13
CA PHE A 207 -5.23 -5.37 19.64
C PHE A 207 -5.92 -5.02 20.95
N VAL A 208 -5.14 -4.66 21.96
CA VAL A 208 -5.62 -4.24 23.28
C VAL A 208 -5.11 -2.82 23.53
N TYR A 209 -6.01 -1.94 23.97
CA TYR A 209 -5.71 -0.55 24.29
C TYR A 209 -5.70 -0.35 25.79
N ASP A 210 -4.92 0.63 26.26
CA ASP A 210 -4.94 1.06 27.66
C ASP A 210 -6.19 1.90 27.94
N ASP A 211 -6.96 1.52 28.97
CA ASP A 211 -8.24 2.15 29.28
C ASP A 211 -8.12 3.62 29.70
N ASN A 212 -6.97 4.06 30.21
CA ASN A 212 -6.79 5.43 30.70
C ASN A 212 -6.35 6.39 29.60
N ILE A 213 -5.40 5.95 28.75
CA ILE A 213 -4.82 6.81 27.70
C ILE A 213 -5.33 6.49 26.30
N SER A 214 -6.16 5.45 26.13
CA SER A 214 -6.74 5.02 24.84
C SER A 214 -5.69 4.76 23.76
N ARG A 215 -4.50 4.30 24.14
CA ARG A 215 -3.39 3.94 23.22
C ARG A 215 -3.15 2.45 23.18
N LEU A 216 -2.61 1.96 22.07
CA LEU A 216 -2.34 0.53 21.88
C LEU A 216 -1.36 0.06 22.94
N LYS A 217 -1.74 -0.92 23.75
CA LYS A 217 -0.92 -1.49 24.84
C LYS A 217 -0.25 -2.78 24.41
N THR A 218 -0.99 -3.65 23.73
CA THR A 218 -0.46 -4.90 23.18
C THR A 218 -1.08 -5.21 21.83
N ALA A 219 -0.31 -5.83 20.95
CA ALA A 219 -0.81 -6.42 19.72
C ALA A 219 -0.27 -7.85 19.59
N GLU A 220 -1.14 -8.83 19.43
CA GLU A 220 -0.77 -10.25 19.38
C GLU A 220 -1.21 -10.86 18.05
N ILE A 221 -0.30 -11.53 17.34
CA ILE A 221 -0.63 -12.33 16.15
C ILE A 221 -0.52 -13.82 16.48
N LYS A 222 -1.60 -14.56 16.21
CA LYS A 222 -1.66 -16.03 16.34
C LYS A 222 -1.90 -16.66 14.98
N TRP A 223 -1.07 -17.61 14.60
CA TRP A 223 -1.23 -18.40 13.38
C TRP A 223 -0.72 -19.83 13.56
N ASN A 224 -1.60 -20.83 13.47
CA ASN A 224 -1.28 -22.23 13.79
C ASN A 224 -0.64 -22.36 15.17
N SER A 225 0.62 -22.79 15.23
CA SER A 225 1.40 -22.90 16.46
C SER A 225 2.26 -21.65 16.73
N TYR A 226 2.39 -20.76 15.74
CA TYR A 226 3.15 -19.52 15.85
C TYR A 226 2.36 -18.45 16.61
N ASN A 227 3.05 -17.73 17.48
CA ASN A 227 2.51 -16.57 18.18
C ASN A 227 3.64 -15.56 18.44
N ALA A 228 3.39 -14.30 18.08
CA ALA A 228 4.21 -13.16 18.45
C ALA A 228 3.35 -12.07 19.10
N MET A 229 3.88 -11.47 20.17
CA MET A 229 3.20 -10.44 20.95
C MET A 229 4.06 -9.20 21.05
N GLU A 230 3.50 -8.07 20.64
CA GLU A 230 4.10 -6.75 20.76
C GLU A 230 3.55 -6.03 21.99
N HIS A 231 4.42 -5.31 22.68
CA HIS A 231 4.11 -4.54 23.88
C HIS A 231 4.51 -3.08 23.67
N PHE A 232 3.66 -2.16 24.10
CA PHE A 232 3.87 -0.72 23.94
C PHE A 232 3.64 -0.02 25.28
N GLU A 233 4.60 0.80 25.67
CA GLU A 233 4.47 1.69 26.83
C GLU A 233 4.74 3.13 26.43
N TYR A 234 4.13 4.07 27.15
CA TYR A 234 4.17 5.49 26.84
C TYR A 234 4.54 6.35 28.04
N ALA A 235 5.30 7.40 27.78
CA ALA A 235 5.44 8.57 28.65
C ALA A 235 4.62 9.72 28.04
N GLY A 236 3.39 9.91 28.53
CA GLY A 236 2.41 10.76 27.86
C GLY A 236 2.01 10.18 26.50
N THR A 237 2.36 10.87 25.41
CA THR A 237 2.07 10.42 24.03
C THR A 237 3.28 9.86 23.28
N LEU A 238 4.46 9.89 23.90
CA LEU A 238 5.70 9.34 23.33
C LEU A 238 5.91 7.91 23.79
N PHE A 239 6.46 7.06 22.91
CA PHE A 239 6.83 5.70 23.29
C PHE A 239 7.96 5.74 24.32
N SER A 240 7.77 5.15 25.50
CA SER A 240 8.86 4.92 26.46
C SER A 240 9.50 3.56 26.23
N GLN A 241 8.71 2.55 25.84
CA GLN A 241 9.16 1.20 25.58
C GLN A 241 8.39 0.54 24.44
N TYR A 242 9.06 -0.33 23.69
CA TYR A 242 8.48 -1.25 22.72
C TYR A 242 9.12 -2.63 22.89
N GLY A 243 8.31 -3.67 23.01
CA GLY A 243 8.77 -5.05 23.13
C GLY A 243 8.14 -5.96 22.09
N ILE A 244 8.83 -7.04 21.75
CA ILE A 244 8.28 -8.15 20.99
C ILE A 244 8.74 -9.49 21.59
N ASP A 245 7.77 -10.32 21.90
CA ASP A 245 7.93 -11.68 22.44
C ASP A 245 7.50 -12.72 21.41
N PHE A 246 8.20 -13.85 21.38
CA PHE A 246 7.86 -15.00 20.53
C PHE A 246 7.51 -16.19 21.42
N ALA A 247 6.28 -16.69 21.33
CA ALA A 247 5.82 -17.73 22.25
C ALA A 247 6.63 -19.04 22.12
N MET A 248 7.10 -19.35 20.90
CA MET A 248 7.88 -20.55 20.59
C MET A 248 9.39 -20.38 20.84
N ASP A 249 9.87 -19.14 20.94
CA ASP A 249 11.27 -18.84 21.24
C ASP A 249 11.39 -17.60 22.14
N ARG A 250 11.07 -17.80 23.42
CA ARG A 250 11.19 -16.74 24.45
C ARG A 250 12.65 -16.37 24.76
N SER A 251 13.62 -17.11 24.24
CA SER A 251 15.04 -16.85 24.51
C SER A 251 15.55 -15.61 23.78
N LEU A 252 14.85 -15.18 22.72
CA LEU A 252 15.25 -14.09 21.82
C LEU A 252 14.19 -12.99 21.69
N SER A 253 13.36 -12.79 22.71
CA SER A 253 12.51 -11.59 22.81
C SER A 253 13.36 -10.31 22.77
N ALA A 254 12.79 -9.22 22.25
CA ALA A 254 13.47 -7.94 22.17
C ALA A 254 12.67 -6.85 22.91
N VAL A 255 13.36 -6.02 23.68
CA VAL A 255 12.75 -4.88 24.39
C VAL A 255 13.60 -3.64 24.16
N SER A 256 13.00 -2.61 23.59
CA SER A 256 13.62 -1.31 23.31
C SER A 256 13.06 -0.24 24.24
N THR A 257 13.94 0.55 24.84
CA THR A 257 13.58 1.78 25.58
C THR A 257 14.02 3.00 24.79
N TYR A 258 13.22 4.07 24.88
CA TYR A 258 13.39 5.30 24.11
C TYR A 258 13.56 6.50 25.03
N ALA A 259 14.57 7.33 24.75
CA ALA A 259 14.76 8.63 25.39
C ALA A 259 14.58 9.76 24.39
N TYR A 260 14.15 10.93 24.87
CA TYR A 260 13.89 12.10 24.05
C TYR A 260 14.54 13.35 24.63
N ASP A 261 14.79 14.34 23.78
CA ASP A 261 15.14 15.69 24.22
C ASP A 261 13.89 16.57 24.45
N ASN A 262 14.13 17.84 24.82
CA ASN A 262 13.07 18.80 25.10
C ASN A 262 12.24 19.22 23.87
N ASN A 263 12.67 18.84 22.66
CA ASN A 263 11.92 19.04 21.42
C ASN A 263 11.24 17.74 20.95
N PHE A 264 11.15 16.75 21.85
CA PHE A 264 10.53 15.45 21.60
C PHE A 264 11.21 14.63 20.49
N ARG A 265 12.50 14.87 20.25
CA ARG A 265 13.31 14.10 19.30
C ARG A 265 13.95 12.91 19.99
N LEU A 266 14.00 11.77 19.32
CA LEU A 266 14.59 10.55 19.85
C LEU A 266 16.12 10.70 20.01
N THR A 267 16.64 10.54 21.22
CA THR A 267 18.07 10.70 21.56
C THR A 267 18.77 9.39 21.91
N GLU A 268 18.04 8.37 22.37
CA GLU A 268 18.59 7.05 22.63
C GLU A 268 17.55 5.98 22.27
N VAL A 269 18.00 4.97 21.53
CA VAL A 269 17.33 3.67 21.40
C VAL A 269 18.23 2.62 22.03
N ARG A 270 17.78 2.04 23.14
CA ARG A 270 18.49 0.94 23.79
C ARG A 270 17.65 -0.32 23.69
N THR A 271 18.18 -1.34 23.00
CA THR A 271 17.47 -2.60 22.79
C THR A 271 18.19 -3.75 23.46
N ARG A 272 17.47 -4.53 24.25
CA ARG A 272 17.93 -5.80 24.83
C ARG A 272 17.30 -6.96 24.07
N PHE A 273 18.11 -7.91 23.60
CA PHE A 273 17.66 -9.15 22.97
C PHE A 273 18.00 -10.33 23.86
N GLY A 274 16.97 -11.06 24.31
CA GLY A 274 17.12 -12.15 25.26
C GLY A 274 17.87 -11.71 26.51
N LYS A 275 18.76 -12.57 27.00
CA LYS A 275 19.67 -12.27 28.12
C LYS A 275 21.07 -11.84 27.67
N ASN A 276 21.40 -12.00 26.39
CA ASN A 276 22.79 -12.05 25.94
C ASN A 276 23.23 -10.79 25.19
N PHE A 277 22.31 -10.07 24.54
CA PHE A 277 22.68 -8.94 23.69
C PHE A 277 22.00 -7.66 24.16
N THR A 278 22.75 -6.56 24.14
CA THR A 278 22.22 -5.21 24.32
C THR A 278 22.90 -4.31 23.31
N THR A 279 22.10 -3.54 22.57
CA THR A 279 22.58 -2.53 21.64
C THR A 279 22.08 -1.16 22.09
N THR A 280 22.90 -0.14 21.86
CA THR A 280 22.53 1.26 22.12
C THR A 280 22.83 2.08 20.88
N CYS A 281 21.87 2.90 20.48
CA CYS A 281 21.99 3.85 19.39
C CYS A 281 21.68 5.24 19.94
N ASN A 282 22.72 6.07 20.08
CA ASN A 282 22.59 7.45 20.54
C ASN A 282 22.44 8.38 19.35
N MET A 283 21.61 9.40 19.49
CA MET A 283 21.27 10.37 18.47
C MET A 283 21.37 11.76 19.07
N ALA A 284 21.93 12.69 18.31
CA ALA A 284 21.94 14.11 18.67
C ALA A 284 21.61 14.95 17.44
N TYR A 285 21.02 16.11 17.68
CA TYR A 285 20.53 16.98 16.62
C TYR A 285 21.15 18.35 16.76
N ASP A 286 21.26 19.03 15.63
CA ASP A 286 21.63 20.43 15.60
C ASP A 286 20.48 21.30 16.16
N THR A 287 20.81 22.23 17.04
CA THR A 287 19.83 23.07 17.74
C THR A 287 19.28 24.19 16.89
N ASP A 288 20.04 24.63 15.87
CA ASP A 288 19.64 25.73 14.99
C ASP A 288 18.84 25.22 13.78
N THR A 289 19.18 24.04 13.27
CA THR A 289 18.63 23.50 12.01
C THR A 289 17.71 22.30 12.19
N GLY A 290 17.77 21.60 13.34
CA GLY A 290 16.99 20.38 13.59
C GLY A 290 17.55 19.12 12.93
N ARG A 291 18.60 19.22 12.11
CA ARG A 291 19.20 18.07 11.43
C ARG A 291 19.87 17.10 12.40
N LEU A 292 19.87 15.81 12.06
CA LEU A 292 20.60 14.79 12.82
C LEU A 292 22.11 15.04 12.69
N LYS A 293 22.80 15.26 13.81
CA LYS A 293 24.23 15.61 13.90
C LYS A 293 25.11 14.42 14.29
N SER A 294 24.57 13.45 15.01
CA SER A 294 25.27 12.19 15.30
C SER A 294 24.32 11.02 15.39
N LEU A 295 24.78 9.87 14.93
CA LEU A 295 24.10 8.57 15.05
C LEU A 295 25.13 7.51 15.45
N LYS A 296 25.05 7.04 16.69
CA LYS A 296 26.02 6.10 17.28
C LYS A 296 27.45 6.66 17.17
N SER A 297 28.32 6.04 16.37
CA SER A 297 29.69 6.49 16.13
C SER A 297 29.81 7.52 14.99
N PHE A 298 28.78 7.62 14.14
CA PHE A 298 28.79 8.55 13.01
C PHE A 298 28.47 9.97 13.44
N LYS A 299 29.23 10.91 12.89
CA LYS A 299 28.96 12.35 12.93
C LYS A 299 28.56 12.81 11.54
N PHE A 300 27.56 13.68 11.50
CA PHE A 300 27.07 14.33 10.30
C PHE A 300 27.41 15.81 10.39
N ASP A 301 28.03 16.32 9.34
CA ASP A 301 28.36 17.73 9.20
C ASP A 301 28.21 18.18 7.75
N TRP A 302 28.06 19.48 7.54
CA TRP A 302 27.85 20.07 6.21
C TRP A 302 28.94 21.13 5.97
N PRO A 303 30.13 20.71 5.46
CA PRO A 303 31.27 21.61 5.28
C PRO A 303 30.96 22.78 4.33
N LEU A 304 30.13 22.51 3.32
CA LEU A 304 29.59 23.45 2.36
C LEU A 304 28.07 23.26 2.29
N VAL A 305 27.37 24.20 1.66
CA VAL A 305 25.90 24.17 1.59
C VAL A 305 25.39 23.00 0.75
N ASP A 306 26.17 22.62 -0.25
CA ASP A 306 25.97 21.55 -1.23
C ASP A 306 26.80 20.29 -0.91
N SER A 307 27.33 20.17 0.31
CA SER A 307 28.12 19.02 0.73
C SER A 307 27.70 18.49 2.10
N GLU A 308 27.67 17.17 2.22
CA GLU A 308 27.48 16.46 3.47
C GLU A 308 28.70 15.56 3.73
N ARG A 309 29.14 15.52 4.97
CA ARG A 309 30.18 14.63 5.44
C ARG A 309 29.66 13.75 6.57
N ILE A 310 29.84 12.45 6.40
CA ILE A 310 29.58 11.44 7.42
C ILE A 310 30.92 10.88 7.85
N SER A 311 31.25 10.94 9.13
CA SER A 311 32.56 10.48 9.61
C SER A 311 32.49 9.73 10.93
N ASP A 312 33.45 8.83 11.14
CA ASP A 312 33.77 8.27 12.45
C ASP A 312 35.31 8.20 12.64
N SER A 313 35.80 7.39 13.58
CA SER A 313 37.25 7.29 13.85
C SER A 313 38.06 6.60 12.74
N HIS A 314 37.41 5.94 11.77
CA HIS A 314 38.09 5.16 10.74
C HIS A 314 37.76 5.64 9.33
N MET A 315 36.54 6.10 9.10
CA MET A 315 36.00 6.36 7.77
C MET A 315 35.42 7.78 7.65
N THR A 316 35.56 8.37 6.47
CA THR A 316 34.86 9.59 6.06
C THR A 316 34.17 9.36 4.71
N ILE A 317 32.87 9.62 4.65
CA ILE A 317 32.07 9.71 3.43
C ILE A 317 31.83 11.19 3.16
N THR A 318 32.17 11.65 1.97
CA THR A 318 31.83 13.00 1.50
C THR A 318 30.86 12.88 0.34
N SER A 319 29.68 13.49 0.46
CA SER A 319 28.65 13.59 -0.55
C SER A 319 28.60 15.02 -1.08
N GLU A 320 28.47 15.17 -2.39
CA GLU A 320 28.31 16.46 -3.07
C GLU A 320 26.99 16.45 -3.84
N TYR A 321 26.28 17.57 -3.79
CA TYR A 321 24.96 17.74 -4.38
C TYR A 321 24.98 18.83 -5.44
N ASP A 322 24.19 18.65 -6.48
CA ASP A 322 23.98 19.70 -7.48
C ASP A 322 23.01 20.79 -6.96
N ASN A 323 22.84 21.84 -7.77
CA ASN A 323 21.97 22.97 -7.45
C ASN A 323 20.46 22.62 -7.38
N TYR A 324 20.07 21.37 -7.66
CA TYR A 324 18.71 20.84 -7.44
C TYR A 324 18.59 20.02 -6.15
N ASN A 325 19.67 19.96 -5.36
CA ASN A 325 19.85 19.08 -4.21
C ASN A 325 19.69 17.60 -4.60
N ARG A 326 20.39 17.17 -5.66
CA ARG A 326 20.51 15.77 -6.10
C ARG A 326 21.96 15.33 -5.93
N LEU A 327 22.18 14.10 -5.45
CA LEU A 327 23.52 13.57 -5.24
C LEU A 327 24.28 13.52 -6.58
N GLN A 328 25.43 14.18 -6.67
CA GLN A 328 26.27 14.26 -7.87
C GLN A 328 27.57 13.46 -7.71
N ALA A 329 28.15 13.44 -6.51
CA ALA A 329 29.36 12.67 -6.23
C ALA A 329 29.36 12.16 -4.79
N MET A 330 30.08 11.05 -4.57
CA MET A 330 30.30 10.50 -3.23
C MET A 330 31.67 9.85 -3.14
N LYS A 331 32.40 10.06 -2.04
CA LYS A 331 33.75 9.53 -1.81
C LYS A 331 33.86 8.89 -0.45
N TYR A 332 34.39 7.66 -0.39
CA TYR A 332 34.70 6.95 0.85
C TYR A 332 36.21 6.94 1.08
N LYS A 333 36.64 7.46 2.23
CA LYS A 333 38.03 7.46 2.67
C LYS A 333 38.20 6.70 3.98
N PHE A 334 39.26 5.92 4.09
CA PHE A 334 39.68 5.23 5.32
C PHE A 334 41.12 5.66 5.65
N GLY A 335 41.27 6.58 6.61
CA GLY A 335 42.52 7.35 6.74
C GLY A 335 42.82 8.10 5.43
N GLU A 336 44.05 7.95 4.91
CA GLU A 336 44.46 8.53 3.62
C GLU A 336 44.00 7.70 2.39
N LYS A 337 43.43 6.50 2.61
CA LYS A 337 43.03 5.59 1.54
C LYS A 337 41.68 6.02 0.97
N GLU A 338 41.66 6.55 -0.25
CA GLU A 338 40.42 6.71 -1.02
C GLU A 338 39.97 5.35 -1.57
N ALA A 339 39.01 4.71 -0.89
CA ALA A 339 38.58 3.35 -1.20
C ALA A 339 37.61 3.30 -2.39
N LEU A 340 36.75 4.31 -2.51
CA LEU A 340 35.62 4.33 -3.44
C LEU A 340 35.21 5.76 -3.81
N GLU A 341 34.94 5.98 -5.10
CA GLU A 341 34.39 7.21 -5.65
C GLU A 341 33.18 6.91 -6.55
N PHE A 342 32.16 7.76 -6.48
CA PHE A 342 30.98 7.77 -7.34
C PHE A 342 30.83 9.10 -8.05
N SER A 343 30.27 9.05 -9.26
CA SER A 343 29.75 10.22 -9.97
C SER A 343 28.39 9.90 -10.59
N ILE A 344 27.46 10.86 -10.56
CA ILE A 344 26.09 10.72 -11.07
C ILE A 344 25.75 11.97 -11.89
N GLY A 345 25.23 11.74 -13.09
CA GLY A 345 24.71 12.76 -13.98
C GLY A 345 23.21 12.59 -14.21
N TYR A 346 22.50 13.71 -14.31
CA TYR A 346 21.06 13.75 -14.57
C TYR A 346 20.73 14.46 -15.87
N ASP A 347 19.64 14.06 -16.52
CA ASP A 347 19.08 14.78 -17.65
C ASP A 347 18.13 15.91 -17.19
N THR A 348 17.63 16.68 -18.17
CA THR A 348 16.69 17.79 -17.98
C THR A 348 15.28 17.33 -17.57
N MET A 349 15.01 16.02 -17.61
CA MET A 349 13.78 15.39 -17.15
C MET A 349 13.89 14.90 -15.70
N ASN A 350 14.97 15.25 -15.00
CA ASN A 350 15.27 14.84 -13.63
C ASN A 350 15.46 13.33 -13.46
N ARG A 351 16.15 12.69 -14.41
CA ARG A 351 16.44 11.24 -14.41
C ARG A 351 17.95 11.01 -14.50
N ILE A 352 18.46 9.93 -13.89
CA ILE A 352 19.85 9.51 -14.06
C ILE A 352 20.07 9.13 -15.52
N HIS A 353 20.96 9.82 -16.23
CA HIS A 353 21.38 9.41 -17.58
C HIS A 353 22.74 8.70 -17.56
N HIS A 354 23.55 8.96 -16.54
CA HIS A 354 24.86 8.36 -16.36
C HIS A 354 25.20 8.25 -14.87
N TRP A 355 25.85 7.16 -14.46
CA TRP A 355 26.60 7.12 -13.21
C TRP A 355 27.80 6.19 -13.33
N SER A 356 28.85 6.48 -12.56
CA SER A 356 30.04 5.65 -12.50
C SER A 356 30.52 5.43 -11.08
N MET A 357 31.26 4.34 -10.91
CA MET A 357 31.90 3.95 -9.66
C MET A 357 33.35 3.59 -9.93
N ARG A 358 34.27 3.99 -9.05
CA ARG A 358 35.69 3.63 -9.10
C ARG A 358 36.16 3.12 -7.75
N LEU A 359 36.72 1.91 -7.74
CA LEU A 359 37.38 1.31 -6.58
C LEU A 359 38.89 1.48 -6.71
N GLN A 360 39.57 1.65 -5.57
CA GLN A 360 41.02 1.85 -5.55
C GLN A 360 41.81 0.67 -6.16
N GLU A 361 41.28 -0.55 -6.10
CA GLU A 361 41.88 -1.74 -6.72
C GLU A 361 41.79 -1.75 -8.27
N GLY A 362 41.47 -0.61 -8.89
CA GLY A 362 41.49 -0.39 -10.34
C GLY A 362 40.22 -0.81 -11.08
N MET A 363 39.19 -1.25 -10.36
CA MET A 363 37.90 -1.61 -10.97
C MET A 363 37.01 -0.38 -11.07
N SER A 364 36.48 -0.13 -12.26
CA SER A 364 35.46 0.88 -12.51
C SER A 364 34.25 0.26 -13.19
N SER A 365 33.09 0.90 -13.02
CA SER A 365 31.90 0.60 -13.81
C SER A 365 31.25 1.90 -14.23
N ASP A 366 30.93 2.02 -15.50
CA ASP A 366 30.28 3.18 -16.12
C ASP A 366 28.92 2.75 -16.68
N TYR A 367 27.84 3.26 -16.08
CA TYR A 367 26.47 2.95 -16.50
C TYR A 367 25.88 4.16 -17.21
N GLN A 368 25.23 3.92 -18.36
CA GLN A 368 24.47 4.95 -19.08
C GLN A 368 23.08 4.42 -19.37
N TYR A 369 22.07 5.27 -19.14
CA TYR A 369 20.66 4.90 -19.31
C TYR A 369 20.05 5.70 -20.46
N VAL A 370 19.45 4.97 -21.40
CA VAL A 370 18.69 5.54 -22.51
C VAL A 370 17.21 5.31 -22.26
N TYR A 371 16.42 6.36 -22.41
CA TYR A 371 14.98 6.34 -22.19
C TYR A 371 14.21 6.53 -23.49
N ASP A 372 13.01 5.94 -23.56
CA ASP A 372 12.03 6.28 -24.59
C ASP A 372 11.28 7.59 -24.26
N ILE A 373 10.40 7.99 -25.17
CA ILE A 373 9.57 9.19 -25.06
C ILE A 373 8.55 9.15 -23.91
N ASN A 374 8.19 7.96 -23.43
CA ASN A 374 7.32 7.77 -22.27
C ASN A 374 8.10 7.71 -20.94
N GLY A 375 9.44 7.73 -21.00
CA GLY A 375 10.31 7.66 -19.84
C GLY A 375 10.67 6.25 -19.38
N ASN A 376 10.39 5.21 -20.19
CA ASN A 376 10.84 3.85 -19.90
C ASN A 376 12.31 3.67 -20.28
N VAL A 377 13.04 2.82 -19.55
CA VAL A 377 14.45 2.50 -19.85
C VAL A 377 14.52 1.50 -20.99
N VAL A 378 15.15 1.85 -22.11
CA VAL A 378 15.20 0.98 -23.31
C VAL A 378 16.56 0.42 -23.62
N ASP A 379 17.64 1.10 -23.21
CA ASP A 379 19.02 0.64 -23.38
C ASP A 379 19.85 1.06 -22.17
N ILE A 380 20.75 0.17 -21.76
CA ILE A 380 21.64 0.33 -20.62
C ILE A 380 23.01 -0.11 -21.07
N LEU A 381 23.92 0.86 -21.13
CA LEU A 381 25.30 0.65 -21.53
C LEU A 381 26.14 0.46 -20.28
N LEU A 382 26.98 -0.57 -20.27
CA LEU A 382 28.03 -0.79 -19.29
C LEU A 382 29.37 -0.57 -19.98
N ASP A 383 30.17 0.34 -19.47
CA ASP A 383 31.48 0.72 -20.03
C ASP A 383 31.42 1.06 -21.53
N GLY A 384 30.37 1.80 -21.90
CA GLY A 384 30.10 2.22 -23.29
C GLY A 384 29.52 1.13 -24.20
N GLN A 385 29.29 -0.09 -23.71
CA GLN A 385 28.71 -1.18 -24.50
C GLN A 385 27.25 -1.45 -24.10
N SER A 386 26.33 -1.44 -25.08
CA SER A 386 24.93 -1.84 -24.87
C SER A 386 24.86 -3.26 -24.32
N THR A 387 24.52 -3.37 -23.04
CA THR A 387 24.57 -4.63 -22.28
C THR A 387 23.16 -5.12 -21.99
N TRP A 388 22.24 -4.26 -21.58
CA TRP A 388 20.84 -4.61 -21.37
C TRP A 388 19.93 -3.73 -22.21
N ARG A 389 18.96 -4.35 -22.91
CA ARG A 389 17.94 -3.65 -23.69
C ARG A 389 16.56 -4.17 -23.33
N TYR A 390 15.63 -3.26 -23.11
CA TYR A 390 14.24 -3.59 -22.79
C TYR A 390 13.30 -3.08 -23.87
N ARG A 391 12.28 -3.86 -24.17
CA ARG A 391 11.10 -3.40 -24.93
C ARG A 391 9.86 -3.57 -24.09
N TYR A 392 8.89 -2.72 -24.37
CA TYR A 392 7.64 -2.65 -23.64
C TYR A 392 6.46 -2.97 -24.57
N ASP A 393 5.41 -3.58 -24.00
CA ASP A 393 4.11 -3.66 -24.67
C ASP A 393 3.33 -2.34 -24.54
N ASN A 394 2.12 -2.32 -25.09
CA ASN A 394 1.27 -1.12 -25.11
C ASN A 394 0.77 -0.70 -23.70
N ASN A 395 0.81 -1.58 -22.70
CA ASN A 395 0.46 -1.27 -21.31
C ASN A 395 1.69 -0.90 -20.47
N GLY A 396 2.89 -0.95 -21.07
CA GLY A 396 4.15 -0.63 -20.42
C GLY A 396 4.74 -1.78 -19.60
N ASN A 397 4.37 -3.04 -19.88
CA ASN A 397 5.05 -4.22 -19.32
C ASN A 397 6.31 -4.52 -20.15
N ILE A 398 7.41 -4.96 -19.52
CA ILE A 398 8.61 -5.37 -20.26
C ILE A 398 8.30 -6.66 -21.03
N ASN A 399 8.18 -6.60 -22.36
CA ASN A 399 7.85 -7.75 -23.22
C ASN A 399 9.08 -8.39 -23.90
N LYS A 400 10.25 -7.75 -23.80
CA LYS A 400 11.53 -8.33 -24.26
C LYS A 400 12.66 -7.85 -23.37
N ILE A 401 13.44 -8.80 -22.88
CA ILE A 401 14.69 -8.56 -22.17
C ILE A 401 15.82 -9.09 -23.05
N SER A 402 16.72 -8.20 -23.46
CA SER A 402 17.94 -8.53 -24.21
C SER A 402 19.14 -8.28 -23.33
N GLU A 403 20.00 -9.28 -23.21
CA GLU A 403 21.27 -9.23 -22.48
C GLU A 403 22.39 -9.59 -23.45
N ARG A 404 23.17 -8.59 -23.83
CA ARG A 404 24.16 -8.64 -24.92
C ARG A 404 23.52 -9.20 -26.19
N GLU A 405 23.95 -10.40 -26.61
CA GLU A 405 23.46 -11.09 -27.81
C GLU A 405 22.25 -11.98 -27.55
N THR A 406 21.96 -12.31 -26.29
CA THR A 406 20.84 -13.17 -25.91
C THR A 406 19.58 -12.36 -25.64
N TYR A 407 18.42 -13.00 -25.78
CA TYR A 407 17.15 -12.37 -25.41
C TYR A 407 16.10 -13.39 -24.98
N ARG A 408 15.13 -12.91 -24.22
CA ARG A 408 13.89 -13.62 -23.91
C ARG A 408 12.69 -12.71 -24.15
N ILE A 409 11.60 -13.31 -24.61
CA ILE A 409 10.31 -12.64 -24.82
C ILE A 409 9.42 -12.95 -23.62
N LEU A 410 8.70 -11.95 -23.16
CA LEU A 410 7.71 -12.05 -22.10
C LEU A 410 6.33 -11.85 -22.73
N GLU A 411 5.41 -12.76 -22.41
CA GLU A 411 4.03 -12.74 -22.92
C GLU A 411 3.07 -12.47 -21.76
N TYR A 412 2.14 -11.52 -21.94
CA TYR A 412 1.16 -11.13 -20.94
C TYR A 412 -0.27 -11.43 -21.41
N ASP A 413 -1.21 -11.50 -20.48
CA ASP A 413 -2.63 -11.37 -20.81
C ASP A 413 -3.12 -9.92 -20.76
N VAL A 414 -4.39 -9.71 -21.08
CA VAL A 414 -4.99 -8.36 -21.13
C VAL A 414 -5.18 -7.74 -19.74
N GLY A 415 -4.94 -8.49 -18.66
CA GLY A 415 -4.92 -8.03 -17.27
C GLY A 415 -3.48 -7.81 -16.74
N ASP A 416 -2.49 -7.75 -17.63
CA ASP A 416 -1.07 -7.54 -17.33
C ASP A 416 -0.40 -8.67 -16.51
N ARG A 417 -0.97 -9.88 -16.51
CA ARG A 417 -0.36 -11.04 -15.84
C ARG A 417 0.60 -11.77 -16.77
N LEU A 418 1.79 -12.10 -16.28
CA LEU A 418 2.82 -12.78 -17.05
C LEU A 418 2.44 -14.24 -17.33
N LYS A 419 2.38 -14.64 -18.60
CA LYS A 419 2.14 -16.04 -19.00
C LYS A 419 3.44 -16.80 -19.21
N LYS A 420 4.42 -16.17 -19.87
CA LYS A 420 5.70 -16.80 -20.23
C LYS A 420 6.85 -15.81 -20.14
N SER A 421 8.04 -16.33 -19.84
CA SER A 421 9.31 -15.64 -20.00
C SER A 421 10.31 -16.61 -20.65
N GLY A 422 10.56 -16.43 -21.95
CA GLY A 422 11.30 -17.41 -22.75
C GLY A 422 10.66 -18.81 -22.67
N PRO A 423 11.40 -19.85 -22.27
CA PRO A 423 10.85 -21.21 -22.12
C PRO A 423 10.00 -21.40 -20.85
N TYR A 424 10.07 -20.47 -19.89
CA TYR A 424 9.49 -20.64 -18.57
C TYR A 424 8.01 -20.22 -18.53
N GLN A 425 7.19 -21.06 -17.91
CA GLN A 425 5.76 -20.81 -17.70
C GLN A 425 5.50 -20.17 -16.34
N TYR A 426 4.51 -19.30 -16.30
CA TYR A 426 4.03 -18.62 -15.11
C TYR A 426 2.54 -18.89 -14.96
N LYS A 427 2.08 -19.13 -13.73
CA LYS A 427 0.65 -19.35 -13.44
C LYS A 427 0.19 -18.49 -12.29
N TYR A 428 -1.00 -17.94 -12.46
CA TYR A 428 -1.68 -17.13 -11.49
C TYR A 428 -2.93 -17.85 -10.99
N ASP A 429 -3.30 -17.61 -9.74
CA ASP A 429 -4.59 -18.04 -9.24
C ASP A 429 -5.73 -17.10 -9.67
N LYS A 430 -6.95 -17.44 -9.25
CA LYS A 430 -8.16 -16.68 -9.59
C LYS A 430 -8.22 -15.28 -8.95
N ASP A 431 -7.30 -14.96 -8.02
CA ASP A 431 -7.18 -13.65 -7.41
C ASP A 431 -6.06 -12.81 -8.05
N GLY A 432 -5.33 -13.37 -9.01
CA GLY A 432 -4.23 -12.68 -9.69
C GLY A 432 -2.90 -12.74 -8.94
N PHE A 433 -2.71 -13.65 -7.98
CA PHE A 433 -1.40 -13.89 -7.36
C PHE A 433 -0.62 -14.97 -8.10
N LEU A 434 0.69 -14.78 -8.28
CA LEU A 434 1.56 -15.79 -8.88
C LEU A 434 1.68 -17.00 -7.94
N ILE A 435 1.36 -18.20 -8.45
CA ILE A 435 1.42 -19.46 -7.69
C ILE A 435 2.48 -20.43 -8.22
N GLN A 436 2.90 -20.26 -9.48
CA GLN A 436 3.96 -21.05 -10.08
C GLN A 436 4.86 -20.14 -10.92
N ARG A 437 6.14 -20.13 -10.56
CA ARG A 437 7.22 -19.46 -11.31
C ARG A 437 8.14 -20.55 -11.81
N HIS A 438 8.20 -20.83 -13.11
CA HIS A 438 8.95 -21.97 -13.66
C HIS A 438 8.65 -23.32 -12.94
N ASN A 439 9.60 -23.82 -12.14
CA ASN A 439 9.50 -25.04 -11.32
C ASN A 439 9.36 -24.76 -9.81
N GLN A 440 9.17 -23.49 -9.43
CA GLN A 440 8.93 -23.04 -8.08
C GLN A 440 7.45 -22.81 -7.81
N GLN A 441 6.99 -23.24 -6.65
CA GLN A 441 5.64 -23.01 -6.15
C GLN A 441 5.66 -21.91 -5.10
N ILE A 442 4.73 -20.98 -5.23
CA ILE A 442 4.63 -19.78 -4.39
C ILE A 442 3.30 -19.80 -3.66
N THR A 443 3.31 -19.40 -2.38
CA THR A 443 2.11 -19.34 -1.54
C THR A 443 1.92 -17.94 -0.95
N PHE A 444 0.70 -17.43 -1.09
CA PHE A 444 0.23 -16.21 -0.44
C PHE A 444 -0.91 -16.51 0.54
N ASN A 445 -0.99 -15.76 1.64
CA ASN A 445 -2.14 -15.79 2.55
C ASN A 445 -3.27 -14.85 2.06
N SER A 446 -4.40 -14.83 2.77
CA SER A 446 -5.55 -13.99 2.41
C SER A 446 -5.30 -12.49 2.61
N ASN A 447 -4.29 -12.09 3.39
CA ASN A 447 -3.85 -10.70 3.52
C ASN A 447 -2.84 -10.28 2.43
N GLY A 448 -2.65 -11.11 1.39
CA GLY A 448 -1.75 -10.84 0.27
C GLY A 448 -0.26 -10.95 0.58
N GLN A 449 0.10 -11.50 1.75
CA GLN A 449 1.50 -11.64 2.17
C GLN A 449 2.12 -12.91 1.60
N PHE A 450 3.38 -12.82 1.17
CA PHE A 450 4.16 -13.94 0.65
C PHE A 450 4.63 -14.82 1.81
N ILE A 451 4.05 -16.01 1.97
CA ILE A 451 4.30 -16.86 3.15
C ILE A 451 5.18 -18.08 2.84
N GLY A 452 5.46 -18.35 1.56
CA GLY A 452 6.40 -19.42 1.24
C GLY A 452 6.68 -19.62 -0.24
N ILE A 453 7.85 -20.20 -0.49
CA ILE A 453 8.30 -20.62 -1.80
C ILE A 453 9.03 -21.96 -1.69
N SER A 454 8.84 -22.82 -2.67
CA SER A 454 9.54 -24.11 -2.71
C SER A 454 9.83 -24.56 -4.12
N GLN A 455 10.96 -25.23 -4.28
CA GLN A 455 11.33 -25.96 -5.48
C GLN A 455 11.51 -27.43 -5.10
N ARG A 456 10.82 -28.32 -5.82
CA ARG A 456 10.77 -29.74 -5.49
C ARG A 456 12.18 -30.31 -5.39
N SER A 457 12.48 -30.94 -4.25
CA SER A 457 13.79 -31.56 -3.94
C SER A 457 14.99 -30.61 -3.95
N THR A 458 14.79 -29.28 -4.00
CA THR A 458 15.89 -28.29 -4.00
C THR A 458 15.87 -27.45 -2.73
N PHE A 459 14.78 -26.71 -2.49
CA PHE A 459 14.68 -25.86 -1.30
C PHE A 459 13.22 -25.59 -0.93
N ARG A 460 13.01 -25.16 0.30
CA ARG A 460 11.76 -24.55 0.77
C ARG A 460 12.09 -23.47 1.79
N ARG A 461 11.39 -22.35 1.66
CA ARG A 461 11.49 -21.18 2.55
C ARG A 461 10.10 -20.76 2.98
N MET A 462 9.95 -20.42 4.26
CA MET A 462 8.72 -19.92 4.87
C MET A 462 8.98 -18.53 5.44
N TYR A 463 7.96 -17.67 5.37
CA TYR A 463 8.05 -16.27 5.77
C TYR A 463 6.94 -15.95 6.76
N ILE A 464 7.31 -15.33 7.88
CA ILE A 464 6.39 -15.00 8.98
C ILE A 464 6.39 -13.49 9.23
N TYR A 465 5.21 -12.96 9.52
CA TYR A 465 4.95 -11.53 9.66
C TYR A 465 4.42 -11.19 11.06
N ASP A 466 4.63 -9.95 11.51
CA ASP A 466 4.03 -9.42 12.75
C ASP A 466 2.63 -8.81 12.52
N THR A 467 2.09 -8.18 13.57
CA THR A 467 0.77 -7.54 13.58
C THR A 467 0.66 -6.36 12.61
N GLN A 468 1.80 -5.76 12.22
CA GLN A 468 1.89 -4.63 11.29
C GLN A 468 2.18 -5.09 9.85
N GLY A 469 2.30 -6.39 9.63
CA GLY A 469 2.58 -6.97 8.33
C GLY A 469 4.03 -6.83 7.87
N ARG A 470 4.98 -6.71 8.81
CA ARG A 470 6.43 -6.67 8.55
C ARG A 470 7.02 -8.07 8.64
N LEU A 471 7.97 -8.39 7.77
CA LEU A 471 8.62 -9.72 7.79
C LEU A 471 9.52 -9.82 9.02
N ILE A 472 9.23 -10.75 9.93
CA ILE A 472 9.98 -10.94 11.18
C ILE A 472 10.77 -12.25 11.19
N MET A 473 10.47 -13.20 10.31
CA MET A 473 11.21 -14.46 10.26
C MET A 473 11.22 -15.05 8.86
N GLU A 474 12.39 -15.51 8.43
CA GLU A 474 12.59 -16.41 7.30
C GLU A 474 13.13 -17.75 7.84
N ASP A 475 12.39 -18.83 7.58
CA ASP A 475 12.77 -20.19 7.94
C ASP A 475 13.11 -20.97 6.67
N ASN A 476 14.35 -21.42 6.56
CA ASN A 476 14.76 -22.36 5.54
C ASN A 476 14.67 -23.80 6.08
N ASN A 477 14.17 -24.70 5.24
CA ASN A 477 13.92 -26.10 5.58
C ASN A 477 15.15 -26.93 6.02
N PHE A 478 16.35 -26.35 6.04
CA PHE A 478 17.60 -26.98 6.47
C PHE A 478 18.04 -26.54 7.89
N GLY A 479 17.12 -25.94 8.66
CA GLY A 479 17.37 -25.53 10.05
C GLY A 479 17.97 -24.12 10.19
N GLY A 480 18.04 -23.35 9.10
CA GLY A 480 18.47 -21.96 9.15
C GLY A 480 17.28 -21.02 9.34
N ILE A 481 17.22 -20.38 10.50
CA ILE A 481 16.22 -19.36 10.83
C ILE A 481 16.92 -18.01 10.90
N LEU A 482 16.37 -17.04 10.17
CA LEU A 482 16.78 -15.65 10.21
C LEU A 482 15.62 -14.80 10.70
N GLN A 483 15.86 -14.06 11.76
CA GLN A 483 14.84 -13.25 12.42
C GLN A 483 15.16 -11.76 12.23
N PHE A 484 14.13 -10.94 12.05
CA PHE A 484 14.24 -9.51 11.78
C PHE A 484 13.53 -8.69 12.86
N PHE A 485 14.09 -7.54 13.18
CA PHE A 485 13.60 -6.67 14.25
C PHE A 485 13.51 -5.20 13.81
N TYR A 486 12.42 -4.54 14.19
CA TYR A 486 12.06 -3.19 13.77
C TYR A 486 11.94 -2.27 14.99
N MET A 487 13.08 -1.78 15.47
CA MET A 487 13.18 -1.07 16.76
C MET A 487 13.11 0.46 16.61
N ASN A 488 13.04 0.97 15.38
CA ASN A 488 12.91 2.40 15.10
C ASN A 488 11.42 2.76 14.93
N ILE A 489 10.86 3.46 15.91
CA ILE A 489 9.45 3.90 15.94
C ILE A 489 9.11 4.97 14.89
N GLU A 490 10.08 5.82 14.51
CA GLU A 490 9.89 6.86 13.50
C GLU A 490 9.91 6.29 12.08
N LYS A 491 10.64 5.19 11.87
CA LYS A 491 10.75 4.46 10.59
C LYS A 491 10.40 2.98 10.77
N PRO A 492 9.12 2.64 11.00
CA PRO A 492 8.70 1.31 11.48
C PRO A 492 8.91 0.16 10.47
N LEU A 493 9.16 0.47 9.20
CA LEU A 493 9.42 -0.52 8.14
C LEU A 493 10.90 -0.83 7.94
N LEU A 494 11.83 -0.10 8.60
CA LEU A 494 13.26 -0.36 8.48
C LEU A 494 13.70 -1.49 9.41
N ILE A 495 14.40 -2.47 8.86
CA ILE A 495 15.01 -3.55 9.64
C ILE A 495 16.18 -2.98 10.41
N THR A 496 16.04 -2.86 11.72
CA THR A 496 17.11 -2.34 12.60
C THR A 496 18.11 -3.42 13.00
N HIS A 497 17.65 -4.66 13.14
CA HIS A 497 18.50 -5.78 13.51
C HIS A 497 18.06 -7.07 12.82
N SER A 498 19.00 -8.00 12.67
CA SER A 498 18.69 -9.39 12.35
C SER A 498 19.44 -10.33 13.27
N TYR A 499 18.85 -11.49 13.56
CA TYR A 499 19.52 -12.55 14.30
C TYR A 499 19.51 -13.85 13.50
N ASN A 500 20.70 -14.41 13.28
CA ASN A 500 20.85 -15.72 12.66
C ASN A 500 20.95 -16.80 13.75
N HIS A 501 19.96 -17.69 13.81
CA HIS A 501 19.92 -18.79 14.77
C HIS A 501 21.01 -19.85 14.54
N THR A 502 21.49 -20.00 13.31
CA THR A 502 22.56 -20.96 12.98
C THR A 502 23.92 -20.47 13.47
N THR A 503 24.23 -19.18 13.32
CA THR A 503 25.52 -18.62 13.75
C THR A 503 25.47 -17.99 15.14
N SER A 504 24.28 -17.82 15.72
CA SER A 504 24.04 -17.08 16.97
C SER A 504 24.54 -15.63 16.91
N GLU A 505 24.51 -15.02 15.72
CA GLU A 505 25.00 -13.67 15.49
C GLU A 505 23.86 -12.65 15.40
N LEU A 506 23.95 -11.61 16.21
CA LEU A 506 23.12 -10.42 16.10
C LEU A 506 23.83 -9.39 15.20
N SER A 507 23.12 -8.89 14.20
CA SER A 507 23.56 -7.76 13.38
C SER A 507 22.68 -6.55 13.66
N GLN A 508 23.26 -5.38 13.91
CA GLN A 508 22.59 -4.09 13.94
C GLN A 508 22.87 -3.34 12.64
N TYR A 509 21.86 -2.70 12.07
CA TYR A 509 21.94 -1.94 10.83
C TYR A 509 21.76 -0.45 11.08
N LEU A 510 22.60 0.38 10.44
CA LEU A 510 22.58 1.83 10.56
C LEU A 510 22.28 2.46 9.22
N TYR A 511 21.36 3.43 9.25
CA TYR A 511 20.83 4.08 8.07
C TYR A 511 21.11 5.58 8.12
N HIS A 512 21.38 6.15 6.95
CA HIS A 512 21.28 7.58 6.72
C HIS A 512 19.82 8.04 6.95
N PRO A 513 19.56 9.29 7.39
CA PRO A 513 18.20 9.82 7.53
C PRO A 513 17.29 9.68 6.28
N ASN A 514 17.87 9.58 5.08
CA ASN A 514 17.13 9.34 3.82
C ASN A 514 16.66 7.87 3.62
N GLY A 515 17.07 6.96 4.51
CA GLY A 515 16.71 5.54 4.51
C GLY A 515 17.75 4.60 3.89
N LYS A 516 18.88 5.10 3.37
CA LYS A 516 19.94 4.25 2.79
C LYS A 516 20.82 3.63 3.88
N LEU A 517 21.21 2.38 3.69
CA LEU A 517 22.11 1.68 4.61
C LEU A 517 23.53 2.24 4.49
N ILE A 518 24.14 2.61 5.62
CA ILE A 518 25.50 3.17 5.69
C ILE A 518 26.49 2.28 6.45
N GLY A 519 25.99 1.38 7.29
CA GLY A 519 26.85 0.48 8.05
C GLY A 519 26.07 -0.61 8.75
N MET A 520 26.80 -1.60 9.24
CA MET A 520 26.29 -2.63 10.13
C MET A 520 27.32 -2.98 11.18
N GLU A 521 26.86 -3.42 12.34
CA GLU A 521 27.69 -4.00 13.37
C GLU A 521 27.26 -5.44 13.62
N ARG A 522 28.21 -6.37 13.61
CA ARG A 522 27.98 -7.78 13.92
C ARG A 522 29.06 -8.25 14.88
N ASN A 523 28.67 -8.82 16.03
CA ASN A 523 29.60 -9.26 17.07
C ASN A 523 30.64 -8.19 17.48
N ASN A 524 30.20 -6.94 17.64
CA ASN A 524 31.04 -5.76 17.91
C ASN A 524 32.09 -5.45 16.82
N ILE A 525 31.96 -6.02 15.63
CA ILE A 525 32.76 -5.66 14.46
C ILE A 525 31.90 -4.77 13.56
N PHE A 526 32.43 -3.58 13.27
CA PHE A 526 31.78 -2.62 12.42
C PHE A 526 32.18 -2.79 10.95
N TYR A 527 31.19 -2.68 10.07
CA TYR A 527 31.34 -2.73 8.63
C TYR A 527 30.62 -1.54 7.99
N TYR A 528 31.24 -0.98 6.95
CA TYR A 528 30.70 0.17 6.23
C TYR A 528 30.10 -0.30 4.92
N VAL A 529 28.91 0.19 4.59
CA VAL A 529 28.18 -0.24 3.40
C VAL A 529 28.13 0.90 2.40
N ALA A 530 28.59 0.62 1.18
CA ALA A 530 28.41 1.48 0.03
C ALA A 530 27.24 0.97 -0.83
N THR A 531 26.38 1.88 -1.25
CA THR A 531 25.19 1.57 -2.06
C THR A 531 25.24 2.29 -3.40
N ASP A 532 24.55 1.75 -4.40
CA ASP A 532 24.30 2.44 -5.66
C ASP A 532 23.37 3.68 -5.46
N PRO A 533 23.14 4.49 -6.50
CA PRO A 533 22.22 5.63 -6.41
C PRO A 533 20.79 5.26 -5.97
N MET A 534 20.34 4.04 -6.26
CA MET A 534 19.02 3.51 -5.92
C MET A 534 18.95 2.87 -4.52
N GLY A 535 20.08 2.71 -3.82
CA GLY A 535 20.17 2.12 -2.48
C GLY A 535 20.53 0.63 -2.44
N SER A 536 20.88 0.00 -3.56
CA SER A 536 21.34 -1.39 -3.59
C SER A 536 22.77 -1.50 -3.04
N PRO A 537 23.07 -2.35 -2.04
CA PRO A 537 24.42 -2.47 -1.49
C PRO A 537 25.40 -3.11 -2.48
N LEU A 538 26.49 -2.41 -2.79
CA LEU A 538 27.52 -2.83 -3.75
C LEU A 538 28.79 -3.34 -3.06
N VAL A 539 29.24 -2.67 -2.00
CA VAL A 539 30.51 -2.99 -1.33
C VAL A 539 30.36 -2.89 0.18
N ILE A 540 30.92 -3.85 0.88
CA ILE A 540 31.04 -3.86 2.35
C ILE A 540 32.52 -3.79 2.69
N PHE A 541 32.91 -2.75 3.43
CA PHE A 541 34.27 -2.53 3.89
C PHE A 541 34.42 -2.87 5.38
N ASN A 542 35.61 -3.33 5.77
CA ASN A 542 36.04 -3.34 7.16
C ASN A 542 36.53 -1.93 7.59
N LYS A 543 36.94 -1.78 8.85
CA LYS A 543 37.47 -0.53 9.41
C LYS A 543 38.76 0.00 8.77
N ASP A 544 39.51 -0.84 8.07
CA ASP A 544 40.75 -0.46 7.39
C ASP A 544 40.52 -0.15 5.90
N GLY A 545 39.25 -0.10 5.46
CA GLY A 545 38.88 0.09 4.06
C GLY A 545 39.17 -1.11 3.17
N GLY A 546 39.39 -2.30 3.74
CA GLY A 546 39.49 -3.56 3.01
C GLY A 546 38.11 -4.09 2.63
N ILE A 547 37.98 -4.63 1.42
CA ILE A 547 36.70 -5.17 0.91
C ILE A 547 36.42 -6.53 1.56
N VAL A 548 35.30 -6.63 2.27
CA VAL A 548 34.81 -7.87 2.89
C VAL A 548 33.85 -8.61 1.94
N LYS A 549 33.03 -7.86 1.22
CA LYS A 549 32.06 -8.38 0.25
C LYS A 549 31.85 -7.35 -0.85
N LYS A 550 31.83 -7.79 -2.10
CA LYS A 550 31.49 -7.01 -3.29
C LYS A 550 30.37 -7.71 -4.03
N MET A 551 29.36 -6.95 -4.45
CA MET A 551 28.19 -7.42 -5.17
C MET A 551 27.93 -6.55 -6.40
N SER A 552 27.44 -7.15 -7.46
CA SER A 552 26.97 -6.47 -8.67
C SER A 552 25.58 -6.99 -9.03
N TYR A 553 24.71 -6.12 -9.53
CA TYR A 553 23.37 -6.47 -9.96
C TYR A 553 23.18 -6.11 -11.43
N ASP A 554 22.35 -6.88 -12.12
CA ASP A 554 21.74 -6.40 -13.35
C ASP A 554 20.77 -5.24 -13.03
N PRO A 555 20.32 -4.48 -14.04
CA PRO A 555 19.43 -3.36 -13.81
C PRO A 555 18.04 -3.73 -13.30
N LEU A 556 17.62 -5.00 -13.43
CA LEU A 556 16.40 -5.53 -12.84
C LEU A 556 16.59 -6.03 -11.39
N GLY A 557 17.79 -5.95 -10.83
CA GLY A 557 18.09 -6.31 -9.45
C GLY A 557 18.53 -7.75 -9.23
N LYS A 558 18.80 -8.52 -10.29
CA LYS A 558 19.36 -9.87 -10.18
C LYS A 558 20.84 -9.78 -9.82
N LEU A 559 21.26 -10.54 -8.82
CA LEU A 559 22.66 -10.60 -8.41
C LEU A 559 23.51 -11.33 -9.48
N GLU A 560 24.44 -10.59 -10.08
CA GLU A 560 25.36 -11.06 -11.14
C GLU A 560 26.64 -11.68 -10.54
N SER A 561 27.17 -11.07 -9.48
CA SER A 561 28.37 -11.56 -8.81
C SER A 561 28.37 -11.25 -7.32
N ASP A 562 29.00 -12.13 -6.54
CA ASP A 562 29.17 -12.00 -5.10
C ASP A 562 30.54 -12.55 -4.71
N SER A 563 31.43 -11.68 -4.22
CA SER A 563 32.80 -12.05 -3.88
C SER A 563 32.91 -12.85 -2.58
N SER A 564 31.87 -12.87 -1.75
CA SER A 564 31.88 -13.58 -0.46
C SER A 564 30.49 -14.09 -0.08
N PRO A 565 29.96 -15.13 -0.75
CA PRO A 565 28.61 -15.65 -0.50
C PRO A 565 28.42 -16.20 0.93
N GLY A 566 29.49 -16.66 1.58
CA GLY A 566 29.48 -17.10 2.98
C GLY A 566 29.27 -15.95 3.98
N PHE A 567 29.59 -14.71 3.59
CA PHE A 567 29.23 -13.54 4.37
C PHE A 567 27.73 -13.27 4.22
N GLN A 568 26.94 -13.74 5.20
CA GLN A 568 25.50 -13.56 5.17
C GLN A 568 25.14 -12.07 5.26
N PHE A 569 24.36 -11.60 4.29
CA PHE A 569 23.86 -10.24 4.21
C PHE A 569 22.52 -10.24 3.48
N VAL A 570 21.51 -9.58 4.05
CA VAL A 570 20.10 -9.79 3.69
C VAL A 570 19.56 -8.75 2.70
N PHE A 571 20.24 -7.61 2.60
CA PHE A 571 19.80 -6.51 1.75
C PHE A 571 20.37 -6.68 0.33
N GLY A 572 19.55 -6.41 -0.67
CA GLY A 572 19.96 -6.42 -2.08
C GLY A 572 19.38 -5.23 -2.84
N PHE A 573 18.82 -5.50 -4.01
CA PHE A 573 18.25 -4.48 -4.90
C PHE A 573 17.37 -3.45 -4.15
N GLN A 574 17.72 -2.17 -4.31
CA GLN A 574 17.06 -1.01 -3.68
C GLN A 574 16.87 -1.10 -2.15
N GLY A 575 17.76 -1.84 -1.47
CA GLY A 575 17.69 -2.03 -0.01
C GLY A 575 16.58 -2.99 0.45
N GLY A 576 15.93 -3.71 -0.47
CA GLY A 576 14.96 -4.75 -0.14
C GLY A 576 15.61 -6.03 0.40
N ILE A 577 14.80 -6.92 0.96
CA ILE A 577 15.28 -8.23 1.45
C ILE A 577 15.45 -9.14 0.24
N TYR A 578 16.68 -9.49 -0.09
CA TYR A 578 17.01 -10.29 -1.27
C TYR A 578 17.43 -11.70 -0.87
N SER A 579 16.91 -12.69 -1.59
CA SER A 579 17.32 -14.08 -1.41
C SER A 579 17.94 -14.60 -2.71
N PRO A 580 19.26 -14.86 -2.75
CA PRO A 580 19.95 -15.31 -3.97
C PRO A 580 19.47 -16.69 -4.44
N VAL A 581 18.89 -17.50 -3.54
CA VAL A 581 18.30 -18.81 -3.89
C VAL A 581 16.99 -18.66 -4.66
N THR A 582 16.23 -17.61 -4.35
CA THR A 582 14.92 -17.38 -4.95
C THR A 582 14.96 -16.28 -6.00
N GLU A 583 16.00 -15.48 -6.12
CA GLU A 583 16.02 -14.32 -7.05
C GLU A 583 14.77 -13.44 -6.88
N LEU A 584 14.26 -13.32 -5.65
CA LEU A 584 13.14 -12.47 -5.29
C LEU A 584 13.61 -11.41 -4.30
N VAL A 585 13.00 -10.23 -4.39
CA VAL A 585 13.21 -9.12 -3.45
C VAL A 585 11.88 -8.82 -2.78
N ILE A 586 11.90 -8.70 -1.44
CA ILE A 586 10.77 -8.15 -0.69
C ILE A 586 11.02 -6.66 -0.49
N LEU A 587 10.18 -5.83 -1.12
CA LEU A 587 10.21 -4.36 -1.10
C LEU A 587 8.88 -3.86 -0.56
N ASN A 588 8.89 -3.08 0.52
CA ASN A 588 7.68 -2.48 1.12
C ASN A 588 6.52 -3.49 1.27
N SER A 589 6.81 -4.69 1.77
CA SER A 589 5.86 -5.80 1.95
C SER A 589 5.20 -6.36 0.67
N ARG A 590 5.70 -6.01 -0.53
CA ARG A 590 5.40 -6.71 -1.79
C ARG A 590 6.64 -7.43 -2.32
N VAL A 591 6.41 -8.43 -3.18
CA VAL A 591 7.48 -9.28 -3.70
C VAL A 591 7.69 -9.01 -5.18
N TYR A 592 8.93 -8.70 -5.53
CA TYR A 592 9.38 -8.34 -6.86
C TYR A 592 10.27 -9.46 -7.43
N ASP A 593 10.02 -9.81 -8.70
CA ASP A 593 10.76 -10.83 -9.45
C ASP A 593 11.86 -10.19 -10.28
N THR A 594 13.11 -10.34 -9.85
CA THR A 594 14.27 -9.71 -10.51
C THR A 594 14.52 -10.28 -11.90
N ALA A 595 14.07 -11.51 -12.17
CA ALA A 595 14.20 -12.12 -13.48
C ALA A 595 13.25 -11.51 -14.53
N THR A 596 12.16 -10.87 -14.12
CA THR A 596 11.12 -10.38 -15.04
C THR A 596 10.82 -8.90 -14.90
N GLY A 597 11.22 -8.24 -13.81
CA GLY A 597 11.00 -6.82 -13.60
C GLY A 597 9.60 -6.44 -13.12
N HIS A 598 8.86 -7.36 -12.49
CA HIS A 598 7.46 -7.16 -12.10
C HIS A 598 7.14 -7.65 -10.69
N TRP A 599 6.07 -7.09 -10.11
CA TRP A 599 5.46 -7.61 -8.90
C TRP A 599 4.79 -8.96 -9.17
N ILE A 600 4.92 -9.91 -8.23
CA ILE A 600 4.29 -11.23 -8.35
C ILE A 600 2.92 -11.34 -7.65
N SER A 601 2.50 -10.27 -6.97
CA SER A 601 1.17 -10.07 -6.42
C SER A 601 0.54 -8.82 -7.03
N PRO A 602 -0.79 -8.70 -7.10
CA PRO A 602 -1.45 -7.53 -7.65
C PRO A 602 -1.57 -6.38 -6.63
N GLY A 603 -1.72 -5.14 -7.12
CA GLY A 603 -1.81 -3.92 -6.32
C GLY A 603 -3.22 -3.34 -6.17
N TYR A 604 -4.26 -4.17 -6.00
CA TYR A 604 -5.67 -3.73 -6.09
C TYR A 604 -6.04 -2.55 -5.19
N SER A 605 -5.71 -2.63 -3.90
CA SER A 605 -5.96 -1.53 -2.95
C SER A 605 -5.19 -0.26 -3.33
N GLN A 606 -3.97 -0.38 -3.90
CA GLN A 606 -3.21 0.78 -4.36
C GLN A 606 -3.89 1.48 -5.54
N VAL A 607 -4.48 0.73 -6.49
CA VAL A 607 -5.22 1.31 -7.61
C VAL A 607 -6.45 2.09 -7.11
N LEU A 608 -7.20 1.54 -6.15
CA LEU A 608 -8.33 2.23 -5.53
C LEU A 608 -7.90 3.50 -4.78
N LYS A 609 -6.81 3.44 -4.02
CA LYS A 609 -6.27 4.61 -3.30
C LYS A 609 -5.74 5.71 -4.23
N ASN A 610 -5.28 5.35 -5.43
CA ASN A 610 -4.71 6.27 -6.42
C ASN A 610 -5.74 6.77 -7.46
N LEU A 611 -7.05 6.57 -7.24
CA LEU A 611 -8.08 6.95 -8.23
C LEU A 611 -7.97 8.40 -8.69
N ARG A 612 -7.70 9.32 -7.75
CA ARG A 612 -7.54 10.75 -8.03
C ARG A 612 -6.42 11.05 -9.03
N ASP A 613 -5.36 10.26 -9.04
CA ASP A 613 -4.16 10.50 -9.84
C ASP A 613 -4.21 9.81 -11.22
N ILE A 614 -5.07 8.81 -11.40
CA ILE A 614 -5.22 8.08 -12.67
C ILE A 614 -5.47 9.00 -13.88
N PRO A 615 -6.33 10.05 -13.81
CA PRO A 615 -6.55 10.96 -14.92
C PRO A 615 -5.32 11.76 -15.38
N GLU A 616 -4.26 11.85 -14.57
CA GLU A 616 -3.00 12.50 -14.93
C GLU A 616 -1.83 11.52 -15.11
N ASN A 617 -1.92 10.34 -14.50
CA ASN A 617 -0.96 9.25 -14.60
C ASN A 617 -1.66 7.89 -14.71
N PRO A 618 -2.18 7.53 -15.90
CA PRO A 618 -2.96 6.31 -16.08
C PRO A 618 -2.13 5.02 -15.95
N LEU A 619 -0.80 5.10 -15.86
CA LEU A 619 0.06 3.95 -15.60
C LEU A 619 -0.18 3.33 -14.20
N LEU A 620 -0.76 4.11 -13.28
CA LEU A 620 -1.11 3.65 -11.93
C LEU A 620 -2.19 2.55 -11.92
N THR A 621 -2.87 2.27 -13.04
CA THR A 621 -3.83 1.15 -13.14
C THR A 621 -3.18 -0.21 -13.37
N ASN A 622 -1.90 -0.26 -13.77
CA ASN A 622 -1.20 -1.51 -13.98
C ASN A 622 -0.86 -2.16 -12.63
N ASN A 623 -1.45 -3.33 -12.36
CA ASN A 623 -1.36 -3.99 -11.04
C ASN A 623 0.01 -4.61 -10.74
N TYR A 624 0.84 -4.87 -11.77
CA TYR A 624 2.06 -5.67 -11.68
C TYR A 624 3.33 -4.92 -12.06
N ARG A 625 3.22 -3.76 -12.71
CA ARG A 625 4.36 -2.96 -13.13
C ARG A 625 5.16 -2.42 -11.94
N PHE A 626 6.49 -2.54 -12.03
CA PHE A 626 7.42 -1.84 -11.16
C PHE A 626 7.79 -0.49 -11.79
N MET A 627 7.35 0.62 -11.19
CA MET A 627 7.52 1.96 -11.77
C MET A 627 8.93 2.53 -11.58
N ASP A 628 9.60 2.13 -10.50
CA ASP A 628 10.77 2.85 -9.97
C ASP A 628 12.04 2.03 -10.14
N LEU A 629 12.24 1.45 -11.34
CA LEU A 629 13.42 0.63 -11.65
C LEU A 629 14.71 1.38 -11.37
N ILE A 630 14.73 2.64 -11.79
CA ILE A 630 15.78 3.63 -11.53
C ILE A 630 15.12 4.94 -11.10
N ASN A 631 15.91 5.92 -10.64
CA ASN A 631 15.44 7.26 -10.21
C ASN A 631 14.68 7.31 -8.87
N VAL A 632 14.79 6.28 -8.03
CA VAL A 632 14.12 6.20 -6.71
C VAL A 632 14.36 7.44 -5.83
N HIS A 633 15.57 8.00 -5.87
CA HIS A 633 15.96 9.14 -5.02
C HIS A 633 15.47 10.49 -5.54
N VAL A 634 15.06 10.60 -6.81
CA VAL A 634 14.56 11.84 -7.42
C VAL A 634 13.04 11.87 -7.57
N GLN A 635 12.37 10.71 -7.62
CA GLN A 635 10.91 10.60 -7.70
C GLN A 635 10.16 11.08 -6.45
N ARG A 636 10.84 11.20 -5.30
CA ARG A 636 10.22 11.64 -4.04
C ARG A 636 9.88 13.15 -3.99
N LYS A 637 10.30 13.94 -4.99
CA LYS A 637 10.04 15.39 -5.03
C LYS A 637 8.84 15.69 -5.94
N ASN A 638 7.68 16.00 -5.34
CA ASN A 638 6.56 16.57 -6.09
C ASN A 638 6.94 17.98 -6.56
N LEU A 639 7.19 18.14 -7.85
CA LEU A 639 7.44 19.43 -8.48
C LEU A 639 6.13 19.99 -9.08
N PRO A 640 5.90 21.32 -9.01
CA PRO A 640 6.74 22.33 -8.35
C PRO A 640 6.60 22.28 -6.82
N ILE A 641 7.69 22.54 -6.09
CA ILE A 641 7.66 22.61 -4.62
C ILE A 641 7.07 23.96 -4.23
N THR A 642 5.82 23.98 -3.75
CA THR A 642 5.14 25.21 -3.31
C THR A 642 5.12 25.39 -1.80
N SER A 643 5.47 24.35 -1.03
CA SER A 643 5.53 24.40 0.43
C SER A 643 6.86 24.97 0.92
N ILE A 644 6.77 26.01 1.75
CA ILE A 644 7.92 26.65 2.40
C ILE A 644 8.65 25.66 3.31
N THR A 645 7.92 24.85 4.08
CA THR A 645 8.53 23.84 4.96
C THR A 645 9.34 22.81 4.17
N ASN A 646 8.88 22.43 2.97
CA ASN A 646 9.62 21.51 2.09
C ASN A 646 10.88 22.18 1.50
N TRP A 647 10.80 23.47 1.14
CA TRP A 647 11.98 24.27 0.75
C TRP A 647 13.00 24.35 1.89
N LEU A 648 12.56 24.69 3.10
CA LEU A 648 13.43 24.76 4.27
C LEU A 648 14.08 23.41 4.56
N LEU A 649 13.34 22.30 4.53
CA LEU A 649 13.90 20.96 4.69
C LEU A 649 14.97 20.67 3.62
N MET A 650 14.70 21.03 2.36
CA MET A 650 15.65 20.86 1.25
C MET A 650 16.92 21.71 1.44
N LEU A 651 16.79 22.93 1.97
CA LEU A 651 17.90 23.85 2.26
C LEU A 651 18.57 23.56 3.60
N GLY A 652 18.03 22.63 4.38
CA GLY A 652 18.66 22.07 5.55
C GLY A 652 18.10 22.44 6.91
N TYR A 653 16.91 23.02 6.94
CA TYR A 653 16.19 23.38 8.12
C TYR A 653 15.01 22.42 8.29
N ASP A 654 15.19 21.42 9.15
CA ASP A 654 14.13 20.50 9.52
C ASP A 654 13.26 21.12 10.62
N VAL A 655 12.31 21.96 10.19
CA VAL A 655 11.45 22.68 11.11
C VAL A 655 10.53 21.75 11.89
N ARG A 656 10.10 20.64 11.31
CA ARG A 656 9.31 19.63 12.06
C ARG A 656 10.16 18.90 13.09
N SER A 657 11.48 18.80 12.87
CA SER A 657 12.40 18.35 13.89
C SER A 657 12.50 19.34 15.05
N LEU A 658 12.61 20.63 14.75
CA LEU A 658 12.71 21.71 15.74
C LEU A 658 11.41 21.90 16.55
N ALA A 659 10.27 22.01 15.86
CA ALA A 659 8.94 22.14 16.44
C ALA A 659 8.00 21.10 15.80
N PRO A 660 7.79 19.95 16.48
CA PRO A 660 6.97 18.89 15.93
C PRO A 660 5.50 19.28 15.85
N ASP A 661 4.84 18.78 14.80
CA ASP A 661 3.40 18.84 14.67
C ASP A 661 2.71 17.93 15.69
N ILE A 662 1.49 18.29 16.07
CA ILE A 662 0.69 17.60 17.07
C ILE A 662 -0.70 17.37 16.48
N SER A 663 -1.23 16.15 16.59
CA SER A 663 -2.60 15.86 16.19
C SER A 663 -3.61 16.34 17.22
N TYR A 664 -4.89 16.40 16.83
CA TYR A 664 -5.98 16.72 17.75
C TYR A 664 -6.05 15.79 18.97
N SER A 665 -5.60 14.53 18.83
CA SER A 665 -5.51 13.55 19.92
C SER A 665 -4.18 13.59 20.68
N GLY A 666 -3.32 14.59 20.45
CA GLY A 666 -2.07 14.80 21.17
C GLY A 666 -0.88 13.94 20.69
N GLU A 667 -1.03 13.18 19.61
CA GLU A 667 0.12 12.47 19.00
C GLU A 667 1.12 13.48 18.45
N ILE A 668 2.39 13.33 18.86
CA ILE A 668 3.52 14.14 18.40
C ILE A 668 4.06 13.52 17.12
N ARG A 669 4.29 14.34 16.09
CA ARG A 669 4.65 13.90 14.72
C ARG A 669 3.65 12.88 14.18
N PRO A 670 2.35 13.23 14.16
CA PRO A 670 1.35 12.30 13.68
C PRO A 670 1.68 11.89 12.25
N LYS A 671 1.60 10.58 11.99
CA LYS A 671 1.71 10.09 10.62
C LYS A 671 0.53 10.64 9.81
N GLU A 672 0.75 10.90 8.52
CA GLU A 672 -0.34 11.22 7.62
C GLU A 672 -1.43 10.15 7.75
N LYS A 673 -2.65 10.57 8.13
CA LYS A 673 -3.80 9.66 8.14
C LYS A 673 -3.99 9.19 6.69
N GLN A 674 -3.87 7.89 6.44
CA GLN A 674 -4.29 7.35 5.15
C GLN A 674 -5.75 7.75 4.94
N ASN A 675 -6.07 8.27 3.75
CA ASN A 675 -7.43 8.66 3.37
C ASN A 675 -8.40 7.55 3.78
N GLN A 676 -9.16 7.80 4.84
CA GLN A 676 -10.30 6.96 5.20
C GLN A 676 -11.43 7.42 4.28
N HIS A 677 -12.10 6.48 3.62
CA HIS A 677 -13.28 6.76 2.81
C HIS A 677 -14.46 7.11 3.72
N VAL A 678 -14.38 8.27 4.39
CA VAL A 678 -15.38 8.70 5.36
C VAL A 678 -16.59 9.22 4.59
N LEU A 679 -17.72 8.48 4.65
CA LEU A 679 -18.96 8.89 3.97
C LEU A 679 -19.55 10.15 4.59
N LEU A 680 -19.42 10.30 5.91
CA LEU A 680 -19.88 11.47 6.68
C LEU A 680 -18.80 11.84 7.70
N PRO A 681 -17.91 12.80 7.40
CA PRO A 681 -16.89 13.23 8.35
C PRO A 681 -17.57 13.85 9.57
N MET A 682 -17.62 13.10 10.67
CA MET A 682 -18.00 13.62 11.98
C MET A 682 -16.79 14.30 12.65
N SER A 683 -16.22 15.30 11.98
CA SER A 683 -15.21 16.14 12.61
C SER A 683 -15.89 17.24 13.42
N SER A 684 -15.47 17.42 14.66
CA SER A 684 -15.95 18.54 15.46
C SER A 684 -15.41 19.85 14.89
N ALA A 685 -16.18 20.94 15.02
CA ALA A 685 -15.68 22.28 14.64
C ALA A 685 -14.39 22.64 15.41
N PHE A 686 -14.22 22.12 16.62
CA PHE A 686 -13.00 22.26 17.42
C PHE A 686 -11.80 21.53 16.78
N GLU A 687 -11.97 20.29 16.32
CA GLU A 687 -10.92 19.55 15.61
C GLU A 687 -10.50 20.27 14.34
N CYS A 688 -11.45 20.75 13.53
CA CYS A 688 -11.15 21.53 12.32
C CYS A 688 -10.39 22.83 12.65
N THR A 689 -10.80 23.52 13.72
CA THR A 689 -10.13 24.76 14.17
C THR A 689 -8.72 24.47 14.64
N PHE A 690 -8.53 23.43 15.45
CA PHE A 690 -7.21 22.98 15.90
C PHE A 690 -6.29 22.65 14.73
N LEU A 691 -6.76 21.85 13.76
CA LEU A 691 -5.95 21.47 12.60
C LEU A 691 -5.56 22.68 11.75
N ARG A 692 -6.48 23.64 11.56
CA ARG A 692 -6.20 24.89 10.85
C ARG A 692 -5.14 25.73 11.58
N ASP A 693 -5.27 25.88 12.89
CA ASP A 693 -4.36 26.69 13.69
C ASP A 693 -2.97 26.02 13.78
N MET A 694 -2.92 24.69 13.86
CA MET A 694 -1.67 23.92 13.82
C MET A 694 -0.97 24.03 12.45
N ASP A 695 -1.72 23.91 11.34
CA ASP A 695 -1.18 24.13 9.98
C ASP A 695 -0.60 25.55 9.86
N SER A 696 -1.32 26.55 10.37
CA SER A 696 -0.89 27.95 10.36
C SER A 696 0.40 28.17 11.16
N LEU A 697 0.57 27.49 12.29
CA LEU A 697 1.76 27.58 13.14
C LEU A 697 3.02 27.06 12.44
N ILE A 698 2.91 25.96 11.67
CA ILE A 698 4.06 25.27 11.07
C ILE A 698 4.40 25.80 9.67
N THR A 699 3.45 26.42 8.96
CA THR A 699 3.66 26.89 7.58
C THR A 699 4.67 28.04 7.49
N MET A 700 4.90 28.78 8.58
CA MET A 700 5.89 29.86 8.69
C MET A 700 5.81 30.94 7.59
N THR A 701 4.61 31.46 7.32
CA THR A 701 4.40 32.55 6.35
C THR A 701 3.52 33.65 6.92
N ASN A 702 3.79 34.90 6.54
CA ASN A 702 2.93 36.06 6.78
C ASN A 702 1.91 36.27 5.66
N VAL A 703 2.04 35.56 4.53
CA VAL A 703 1.16 35.73 3.38
C VAL A 703 -0.06 34.82 3.56
N PRO A 704 -1.29 35.37 3.60
CA PRO A 704 -2.49 34.55 3.70
C PRO A 704 -2.64 33.69 2.45
N LYS A 705 -3.24 32.50 2.60
CA LYS A 705 -3.56 31.65 1.44
C LYS A 705 -4.42 32.44 0.43
N SER A 706 -4.02 32.40 -0.84
CA SER A 706 -4.75 33.08 -1.92
C SER A 706 -6.20 32.62 -1.96
N LYS A 707 -7.11 33.56 -2.26
CA LYS A 707 -8.53 33.25 -2.52
C LYS A 707 -8.76 32.79 -3.96
N VAL A 708 -7.78 32.97 -4.85
CA VAL A 708 -7.86 32.50 -6.23
C VAL A 708 -7.66 30.99 -6.22
N SER A 709 -8.63 30.26 -6.75
CA SER A 709 -8.61 28.80 -6.81
C SER A 709 -8.81 28.34 -8.26
N PRO A 710 -8.06 27.31 -8.72
CA PRO A 710 -8.19 26.76 -10.07
C PRO A 710 -9.64 26.38 -10.44
N LEU A 711 -10.11 26.77 -11.64
CA LEU A 711 -11.46 26.42 -12.14
C LEU A 711 -11.66 24.92 -12.38
N GLN A 712 -10.60 24.17 -12.67
CA GLN A 712 -10.64 22.72 -12.70
C GLN A 712 -10.32 22.22 -11.28
N GLU A 713 -11.36 22.05 -10.46
CA GLU A 713 -11.21 21.39 -9.19
C GLU A 713 -10.67 19.97 -9.42
N SER A 714 -9.53 19.64 -8.81
CA SER A 714 -9.10 18.26 -8.61
C SER A 714 -9.95 17.61 -7.51
N GLY A 715 -11.29 17.73 -7.60
CA GLY A 715 -12.21 17.13 -6.65
C GLY A 715 -11.99 15.62 -6.61
N ASP A 716 -12.17 15.02 -5.43
CA ASP A 716 -11.95 13.60 -5.19
C ASP A 716 -12.64 12.77 -6.28
N LEU A 717 -11.84 11.95 -6.98
CA LEU A 717 -12.38 11.06 -8.00
C LEU A 717 -12.83 9.78 -7.32
N GLU A 718 -14.14 9.57 -7.29
CA GLU A 718 -14.71 8.36 -6.72
C GLU A 718 -15.05 7.32 -7.80
N PRO A 719 -15.16 6.04 -7.42
CA PRO A 719 -15.79 5.01 -8.25
C PRO A 719 -17.25 5.34 -8.55
N ALA A 720 -17.72 4.97 -9.74
CA ALA A 720 -19.10 5.26 -10.12
C ALA A 720 -20.13 4.46 -9.29
N PRO A 721 -21.14 5.09 -8.68
CA PRO A 721 -22.16 4.41 -7.91
C PRO A 721 -23.00 3.48 -8.80
N LEU A 722 -23.22 2.28 -8.28
CA LEU A 722 -24.19 1.33 -8.80
C LEU A 722 -25.39 1.30 -7.87
N PRO A 723 -26.62 1.30 -8.41
CA PRO A 723 -27.81 1.30 -7.57
C PRO A 723 -27.86 0.02 -6.73
N PHE A 724 -28.18 0.19 -5.44
CA PHE A 724 -28.68 -0.91 -4.64
C PHE A 724 -30.07 -1.36 -5.16
N ILE A 725 -30.65 -2.43 -4.61
CA ILE A 725 -31.77 -3.15 -5.25
C ILE A 725 -32.99 -2.27 -5.57
N PHE A 726 -33.27 -1.25 -4.76
CA PHE A 726 -34.40 -0.34 -4.96
C PHE A 726 -34.03 0.95 -5.70
N GLY A 727 -32.74 1.16 -6.01
CA GLY A 727 -32.24 2.37 -6.64
C GLY A 727 -32.37 3.62 -5.76
N ASN A 728 -32.36 4.77 -6.42
CA ASN A 728 -32.47 6.07 -5.75
C ASN A 728 -33.89 6.28 -5.22
N GLY A 729 -34.01 7.03 -4.12
CA GLY A 729 -35.30 7.43 -3.54
C GLY A 729 -35.91 6.45 -2.55
N VAL A 730 -35.26 5.33 -2.23
CA VAL A 730 -35.66 4.45 -1.13
C VAL A 730 -34.61 4.49 -0.03
N MET A 731 -34.99 5.02 1.14
CA MET A 731 -34.16 4.99 2.34
C MET A 731 -34.60 3.82 3.22
N LEU A 732 -33.62 3.00 3.59
CA LEU A 732 -33.80 1.89 4.54
C LEU A 732 -33.14 2.28 5.86
N SER A 733 -33.94 2.42 6.91
CA SER A 733 -33.47 2.63 8.28
C SER A 733 -33.76 1.41 9.15
N TYR A 734 -33.00 1.26 10.24
CA TYR A 734 -33.22 0.21 11.23
C TYR A 734 -33.74 0.83 12.52
N HIS A 735 -34.91 0.36 12.99
CA HIS A 735 -35.54 0.82 14.22
C HIS A 735 -36.20 -0.37 14.94
N ASP A 736 -35.93 -0.56 16.23
CA ASP A 736 -36.48 -1.64 17.07
C ASP A 736 -36.45 -3.05 16.44
N GLY A 737 -35.32 -3.43 15.83
CA GLY A 737 -35.18 -4.76 15.23
C GLY A 737 -35.80 -4.91 13.84
N LYS A 738 -36.42 -3.85 13.30
CA LYS A 738 -37.15 -3.88 12.03
C LYS A 738 -36.59 -2.88 11.03
N ALA A 739 -36.71 -3.24 9.76
CA ALA A 739 -36.47 -2.33 8.65
C ALA A 739 -37.65 -1.37 8.51
N VAL A 740 -37.34 -0.08 8.42
CA VAL A 740 -38.31 1.00 8.15
C VAL A 740 -37.96 1.60 6.80
N VAL A 741 -38.95 1.70 5.93
CA VAL A 741 -38.81 2.22 4.58
C VAL A 741 -39.34 3.65 4.52
N THR A 742 -38.49 4.58 4.08
CA THR A 742 -38.90 5.95 3.75
C THR A 742 -38.67 6.18 2.26
N LEU A 743 -39.60 6.88 1.61
CA LEU A 743 -39.58 7.08 0.16
C LEU A 743 -39.50 8.56 -0.17
N SER A 744 -38.78 8.90 -1.22
CA SER A 744 -38.89 10.20 -1.88
C SER A 744 -40.12 10.27 -2.80
N ASP A 745 -40.48 11.47 -3.23
CA ASP A 745 -41.61 11.66 -4.14
C ASP A 745 -41.37 11.02 -5.52
N ASP A 746 -40.13 11.07 -6.01
CA ASP A 746 -39.73 10.56 -7.34
C ASP A 746 -39.48 9.04 -7.38
N THR A 747 -39.77 8.31 -6.30
CA THR A 747 -39.51 6.87 -6.25
C THR A 747 -40.40 6.12 -7.24
N PRO A 748 -39.84 5.29 -8.14
CA PRO A 748 -40.63 4.50 -9.08
C PRO A 748 -41.66 3.62 -8.38
N MET A 749 -42.84 3.46 -9.01
CA MET A 749 -43.96 2.73 -8.40
C MET A 749 -43.60 1.29 -8.03
N TRP A 750 -42.84 0.60 -8.87
CA TRP A 750 -42.37 -0.77 -8.58
C TRP A 750 -41.47 -0.81 -7.34
N ALA A 751 -40.59 0.18 -7.15
CA ALA A 751 -39.68 0.24 -6.01
C ALA A 751 -40.44 0.57 -4.73
N ARG A 752 -41.37 1.54 -4.81
CA ARG A 752 -42.31 1.88 -3.74
C ARG A 752 -43.11 0.66 -3.29
N GLN A 753 -43.69 -0.09 -4.23
CA GLN A 753 -44.48 -1.28 -3.94
C GLN A 753 -43.62 -2.38 -3.29
N LEU A 754 -42.50 -2.77 -3.90
CA LEU A 754 -41.67 -3.84 -3.35
C LEU A 754 -41.07 -3.48 -1.98
N ALA A 755 -40.60 -2.24 -1.81
CA ALA A 755 -40.00 -1.81 -0.55
C ALA A 755 -41.06 -1.73 0.57
N LEU A 756 -42.20 -1.05 0.35
CA LEU A 756 -43.24 -0.92 1.37
C LEU A 756 -43.92 -2.24 1.72
N VAL A 757 -44.18 -3.09 0.73
CA VAL A 757 -44.89 -4.34 0.96
C VAL A 757 -43.96 -5.39 1.55
N LEU A 758 -42.78 -5.61 0.96
CA LEU A 758 -41.94 -6.76 1.32
C LEU A 758 -40.87 -6.44 2.38
N VAL A 759 -40.30 -5.23 2.38
CA VAL A 759 -39.17 -4.87 3.25
C VAL A 759 -39.61 -4.14 4.50
N ASN A 760 -40.57 -3.23 4.40
CA ASN A 760 -41.02 -2.45 5.54
C ASN A 760 -41.57 -3.35 6.66
N SER A 761 -41.23 -3.02 7.91
CA SER A 761 -41.55 -3.79 9.12
C SER A 761 -41.00 -5.21 9.18
N SER A 762 -40.18 -5.65 8.21
CA SER A 762 -39.48 -6.94 8.27
C SER A 762 -38.36 -6.90 9.30
N GLN A 763 -38.14 -8.00 10.02
CA GLN A 763 -37.03 -8.11 10.96
C GLN A 763 -35.74 -8.44 10.21
N ILE A 764 -34.63 -7.79 10.58
CA ILE A 764 -33.33 -8.02 9.93
C ILE A 764 -32.60 -9.16 10.62
N VAL A 765 -32.18 -10.16 9.86
CA VAL A 765 -31.26 -11.18 10.37
C VAL A 765 -29.85 -10.61 10.26
N ASN A 766 -29.15 -10.48 11.38
CA ASN A 766 -27.79 -9.93 11.44
C ASN A 766 -26.75 -10.92 10.88
N LEU A 767 -26.89 -11.27 9.60
CA LEU A 767 -26.00 -12.10 8.77
C LEU A 767 -26.06 -11.57 7.34
N ARG A 768 -24.90 -11.46 6.70
CA ARG A 768 -24.73 -10.95 5.35
C ARG A 768 -23.64 -11.75 4.65
N PHE A 769 -23.84 -12.05 3.36
CA PHE A 769 -22.89 -12.84 2.58
C PHE A 769 -22.64 -12.21 1.22
N ASN A 770 -21.41 -12.38 0.72
CA ASN A 770 -21.11 -12.14 -0.68
C ASN A 770 -21.19 -13.46 -1.44
N ILE A 771 -22.03 -13.51 -2.47
CA ILE A 771 -22.23 -14.72 -3.26
C ILE A 771 -22.12 -14.35 -4.73
N LYS A 772 -21.03 -14.75 -5.38
CA LYS A 772 -20.72 -14.44 -6.79
C LYS A 772 -20.75 -12.93 -7.06
N GLY A 773 -20.03 -12.17 -6.23
CA GLY A 773 -19.93 -10.72 -6.27
C GLY A 773 -21.18 -9.96 -5.78
N LYS A 774 -22.29 -10.66 -5.48
CA LYS A 774 -23.55 -10.03 -5.06
C LYS A 774 -23.69 -9.94 -3.56
N ASP A 775 -24.12 -8.76 -3.12
CA ASP A 775 -24.42 -8.52 -1.72
C ASP A 775 -25.75 -9.14 -1.28
N THR A 776 -25.73 -10.12 -0.40
CA THR A 776 -26.93 -10.88 -0.02
C THR A 776 -27.36 -10.58 1.42
N HIS A 777 -28.59 -10.07 1.55
CA HIS A 777 -29.23 -9.69 2.80
C HIS A 777 -30.40 -10.62 3.13
N TYR A 778 -30.70 -10.77 4.42
CA TYR A 778 -31.73 -11.69 4.93
C TYR A 778 -32.66 -10.98 5.91
N LEU A 779 -33.94 -11.07 5.62
CA LEU A 779 -35.05 -10.48 6.36
C LEU A 779 -36.06 -11.57 6.67
N ILE A 780 -36.86 -11.37 7.72
CA ILE A 780 -37.97 -12.27 8.03
C ILE A 780 -39.26 -11.52 8.35
N LYS A 781 -40.37 -12.21 8.12
CA LYS A 781 -41.69 -11.85 8.64
C LYS A 781 -42.25 -13.06 9.41
N PRO A 782 -42.52 -12.94 10.72
CA PRO A 782 -42.90 -14.09 11.53
C PRO A 782 -44.19 -14.78 11.11
N ASP A 783 -45.16 -14.03 10.60
CA ASP A 783 -46.44 -14.57 10.14
C ASP A 783 -46.34 -15.10 8.71
N HIS A 784 -46.74 -16.37 8.52
CA HIS A 784 -46.81 -16.98 7.19
C HIS A 784 -47.97 -16.41 6.37
N ALA A 785 -49.13 -16.12 6.98
CA ALA A 785 -50.31 -15.65 6.24
C ALA A 785 -50.04 -14.32 5.53
N GLN A 786 -49.14 -13.50 6.07
CA GLN A 786 -48.68 -12.27 5.47
C GLN A 786 -48.06 -12.47 4.07
N ALA A 787 -47.48 -13.64 3.78
CA ALA A 787 -46.89 -13.91 2.46
C ALA A 787 -47.94 -13.84 1.34
N ASP A 788 -49.10 -14.47 1.53
CA ASP A 788 -50.17 -14.47 0.53
C ASP A 788 -50.80 -13.08 0.40
N ILE A 789 -50.92 -12.33 1.51
CA ILE A 789 -51.40 -10.95 1.50
C ILE A 789 -50.45 -10.06 0.68
N ASP A 790 -49.15 -10.10 0.98
CA ASP A 790 -48.13 -9.30 0.31
C ASP A 790 -48.05 -9.62 -1.19
N LEU A 791 -48.08 -10.91 -1.55
CA LEU A 791 -48.08 -11.35 -2.95
C LEU A 791 -49.35 -10.91 -3.69
N ASN A 792 -50.51 -10.94 -3.05
CA ASN A 792 -51.76 -10.46 -3.63
C ASN A 792 -51.75 -8.94 -3.85
N ILE A 793 -51.24 -8.15 -2.90
CA ILE A 793 -51.07 -6.70 -3.05
C ILE A 793 -50.16 -6.37 -4.24
N LEU A 794 -49.11 -7.17 -4.44
CA LEU A 794 -48.17 -7.01 -5.56
C LEU A 794 -48.66 -7.63 -6.87
N GLY A 795 -49.80 -8.33 -6.88
CA GLY A 795 -50.30 -9.05 -8.04
C GLY A 795 -49.40 -10.22 -8.51
N ILE A 796 -48.51 -10.72 -7.65
CA ILE A 796 -47.57 -11.80 -7.99
C ILE A 796 -48.27 -13.15 -7.81
N LYS A 797 -48.69 -13.74 -8.93
CA LYS A 797 -49.33 -15.07 -8.96
C LYS A 797 -48.38 -16.20 -9.37
N SER A 798 -47.31 -15.87 -10.08
CA SER A 798 -46.31 -16.81 -10.59
C SER A 798 -45.11 -16.91 -9.64
N ASP A 799 -44.40 -18.04 -9.68
CA ASP A 799 -43.21 -18.27 -8.84
C ASP A 799 -42.00 -17.41 -9.25
N VAL A 800 -42.01 -16.83 -10.45
CA VAL A 800 -40.98 -15.93 -10.95
C VAL A 800 -41.65 -14.76 -11.66
N VAL A 801 -41.32 -13.54 -11.27
CA VAL A 801 -41.78 -12.30 -11.92
C VAL A 801 -40.59 -11.38 -12.15
N LEU A 802 -40.47 -10.88 -13.37
CA LEU A 802 -39.47 -9.87 -13.75
C LEU A 802 -40.12 -8.49 -13.74
N PHE A 803 -39.55 -7.56 -12.98
CA PHE A 803 -39.98 -6.16 -12.96
C PHE A 803 -39.19 -5.31 -13.96
N GLU A 804 -39.69 -4.11 -14.25
CA GLU A 804 -39.19 -3.19 -15.30
C GLU A 804 -37.68 -2.87 -15.20
N ASN A 805 -37.08 -2.93 -14.02
CA ASN A 805 -35.65 -2.68 -13.79
C ASN A 805 -34.77 -3.96 -13.75
N ASN A 806 -35.19 -5.02 -14.44
CA ASN A 806 -34.52 -6.33 -14.43
C ASN A 806 -34.36 -6.97 -13.02
N ILE A 807 -35.20 -6.55 -12.08
CA ILE A 807 -35.27 -7.20 -10.76
C ILE A 807 -36.10 -8.45 -10.91
N ASN A 808 -35.48 -9.58 -10.57
CA ASN A 808 -36.13 -10.87 -10.60
C ASN A 808 -36.64 -11.21 -9.19
N VAL A 809 -37.96 -11.27 -9.04
CA VAL A 809 -38.65 -11.68 -7.82
C VAL A 809 -39.02 -13.15 -7.94
N THR A 810 -38.40 -13.99 -7.10
CA THR A 810 -38.69 -15.43 -7.07
C THR A 810 -39.37 -15.80 -5.77
N VAL A 811 -40.47 -16.55 -5.86
CA VAL A 811 -41.26 -17.05 -4.73
C VAL A 811 -41.09 -18.56 -4.62
N HIS A 812 -40.68 -19.04 -3.46
CA HIS A 812 -40.58 -20.47 -3.16
C HIS A 812 -41.42 -20.81 -1.94
N ARG A 813 -42.47 -21.61 -2.14
CA ARG A 813 -43.35 -22.10 -1.06
C ARG A 813 -42.85 -23.46 -0.58
N ASN A 814 -42.25 -23.51 0.60
CA ASN A 814 -41.73 -24.75 1.16
C ASN A 814 -42.85 -25.49 1.88
N LYS A 815 -43.33 -26.58 1.28
CA LYS A 815 -44.22 -27.54 1.94
C LYS A 815 -43.35 -28.65 2.56
N HIS A 816 -43.25 -28.69 3.88
CA HIS A 816 -42.52 -29.77 4.55
C HIS A 816 -43.28 -31.09 4.39
N VAL A 817 -42.59 -32.12 3.89
CA VAL A 817 -43.15 -33.46 3.65
C VAL A 817 -43.43 -34.20 4.98
N ASP A 818 -42.83 -33.77 6.09
CA ASP A 818 -42.96 -34.39 7.40
C ASP A 818 -43.40 -33.36 8.47
N PHE A 819 -44.71 -33.32 8.74
CA PHE A 819 -45.37 -32.35 9.65
C PHE A 819 -44.87 -32.41 11.10
N ARG A 820 -44.15 -33.47 11.50
CA ARG A 820 -43.68 -33.67 12.88
C ARG A 820 -42.42 -32.86 13.24
N GLN A 821 -41.64 -32.42 12.25
CA GLN A 821 -40.38 -31.67 12.51
C GLN A 821 -40.50 -30.16 12.30
N ASN A 822 -41.42 -29.69 11.45
CA ASN A 822 -41.65 -28.26 11.25
C ASN A 822 -43.15 -28.01 10.94
N PRO A 823 -43.98 -27.64 11.95
CA PRO A 823 -45.43 -27.61 11.82
C PRO A 823 -45.97 -26.41 11.02
N ASN A 824 -45.13 -25.40 10.75
CA ASN A 824 -45.55 -24.17 10.07
C ASN A 824 -45.05 -24.14 8.62
N PRO A 825 -45.91 -23.79 7.65
CA PRO A 825 -45.47 -23.54 6.27
C PRO A 825 -44.56 -22.32 6.23
N GLU A 826 -43.58 -22.33 5.31
CA GLU A 826 -42.62 -21.24 5.12
C GLU A 826 -42.61 -20.81 3.65
N THR A 827 -42.56 -19.50 3.41
CA THR A 827 -42.47 -18.94 2.06
C THR A 827 -41.22 -18.06 1.96
N ASP A 828 -40.37 -18.32 0.97
CA ASP A 828 -39.18 -17.53 0.67
C ASP A 828 -39.47 -16.63 -0.55
N ILE A 829 -39.42 -15.31 -0.35
CA ILE A 829 -39.46 -14.32 -1.44
C ILE A 829 -38.06 -13.75 -1.59
N ARG A 830 -37.49 -13.84 -2.80
CA ARG A 830 -36.14 -13.35 -3.09
C ARG A 830 -36.19 -12.31 -4.19
N LEU A 831 -35.71 -11.11 -3.85
CA LEU A 831 -35.48 -10.02 -4.77
C LEU A 831 -34.03 -10.13 -5.28
N ARG A 832 -33.84 -10.37 -6.58
CA ARG A 832 -32.50 -10.47 -7.19
C ARG A 832 -32.27 -9.28 -8.11
N GLY A 833 -31.36 -8.40 -7.70
CA GLY A 833 -30.78 -7.37 -8.55
C GLY A 833 -29.51 -7.84 -9.24
N LYS A 834 -28.86 -6.90 -9.94
CA LYS A 834 -27.58 -7.14 -10.61
C LYS A 834 -26.44 -7.33 -9.60
N HIS A 835 -26.37 -6.50 -8.56
CA HIS A 835 -25.26 -6.48 -7.59
C HIS A 835 -25.66 -6.82 -6.15
N SER A 836 -26.96 -7.00 -5.88
CA SER A 836 -27.47 -7.32 -4.55
C SER A 836 -28.68 -8.24 -4.61
N VAL A 837 -28.94 -8.92 -3.50
CA VAL A 837 -30.05 -9.86 -3.29
C VAL A 837 -30.64 -9.60 -1.91
N ILE A 838 -31.97 -9.47 -1.83
CA ILE A 838 -32.69 -9.47 -0.55
C ILE A 838 -33.54 -10.72 -0.48
N ASN A 839 -33.33 -11.54 0.56
CA ASN A 839 -34.15 -12.70 0.89
C ASN A 839 -35.09 -12.36 2.03
N ILE A 840 -36.36 -12.70 1.87
CA ILE A 840 -37.40 -12.45 2.87
C ILE A 840 -38.11 -13.78 3.14
N ARG A 841 -37.96 -14.31 4.35
CA ARG A 841 -38.59 -15.57 4.75
C ARG A 841 -39.78 -15.32 5.67
N TYR A 842 -40.93 -15.89 5.30
CA TYR A 842 -42.18 -15.80 6.04
C TYR A 842 -42.40 -17.07 6.87
N GLY A 843 -43.02 -16.93 8.05
CA GLY A 843 -43.40 -18.08 8.91
C GLY A 843 -42.29 -18.61 9.82
N THR A 844 -41.24 -17.81 10.07
CA THR A 844 -40.05 -18.24 10.82
C THR A 844 -39.65 -17.24 11.93
N THR A 845 -38.66 -17.60 12.74
CA THR A 845 -38.07 -16.70 13.75
C THR A 845 -36.61 -16.38 13.43
N ILE A 846 -36.07 -15.30 14.01
CA ILE A 846 -34.68 -14.86 13.78
C ILE A 846 -33.71 -15.99 14.10
N ASP A 847 -33.91 -16.70 15.22
CA ASP A 847 -33.02 -17.78 15.63
C ASP A 847 -33.07 -19.00 14.70
N LYS A 848 -34.26 -19.38 14.23
CA LYS A 848 -34.43 -20.48 13.28
C LYS A 848 -33.75 -20.16 11.96
N GLU A 849 -33.98 -18.95 11.45
CA GLU A 849 -33.39 -18.53 10.18
C GLU A 849 -31.87 -18.35 10.28
N ARG A 850 -31.37 -17.74 11.37
CA ARG A 850 -29.92 -17.62 11.62
C ARG A 850 -29.24 -18.99 11.60
N LYS A 851 -29.79 -19.99 12.30
CA LYS A 851 -29.25 -21.37 12.29
C LYS A 851 -29.25 -21.99 10.90
N ARG A 852 -30.33 -21.80 10.12
CA ARG A 852 -30.43 -22.28 8.74
C ARG A 852 -29.37 -21.64 7.84
N LEU A 853 -29.19 -20.32 7.95
CA LEU A 853 -28.23 -19.57 7.15
C LEU A 853 -26.80 -19.95 7.46
N LEU A 854 -26.45 -20.14 8.74
CA LEU A 854 -25.12 -20.63 9.13
C LEU A 854 -24.85 -22.06 8.61
N LYS A 855 -25.88 -22.93 8.58
CA LYS A 855 -25.76 -24.25 7.95
C LYS A 855 -25.45 -24.14 6.45
N HIS A 856 -26.17 -23.29 5.72
CA HIS A 856 -25.89 -23.05 4.30
C HIS A 856 -24.54 -22.37 4.06
N ALA A 857 -24.10 -21.48 4.96
CA ALA A 857 -22.78 -20.86 4.91
C ALA A 857 -21.69 -21.93 5.04
N LYS A 858 -21.85 -22.87 6.00
CA LYS A 858 -20.97 -24.04 6.14
C LYS A 858 -20.93 -24.89 4.86
N GLU A 859 -22.08 -25.21 4.28
CA GLU A 859 -22.15 -25.99 3.02
C GLU A 859 -21.37 -25.29 1.90
N ARG A 860 -21.48 -23.96 1.76
CA ARG A 860 -20.70 -23.18 0.80
C ARG A 860 -19.21 -23.20 1.11
N ALA A 861 -18.82 -22.94 2.36
CA ALA A 861 -17.43 -22.93 2.80
C ALA A 861 -16.75 -24.29 2.53
N VAL A 862 -17.41 -25.41 2.85
CA VAL A 862 -16.91 -26.76 2.60
C VAL A 862 -16.81 -27.05 1.09
N THR A 863 -17.81 -26.64 0.31
CA THR A 863 -17.78 -26.78 -1.15
C THR A 863 -16.62 -25.99 -1.76
N HIS A 864 -16.40 -24.75 -1.33
CA HIS A 864 -15.29 -23.92 -1.77
C HIS A 864 -13.94 -24.51 -1.34
N ALA A 865 -13.83 -25.05 -0.12
CA ALA A 865 -12.61 -25.70 0.37
C ALA A 865 -12.26 -26.92 -0.49
N TRP A 866 -13.25 -27.75 -0.86
CA TRP A 866 -13.05 -28.90 -1.76
C TRP A 866 -12.71 -28.47 -3.19
N ALA A 867 -13.38 -27.44 -3.71
CA ALA A 867 -13.08 -26.90 -5.04
C ALA A 867 -11.66 -26.35 -5.12
N ARG A 868 -11.19 -25.68 -4.07
CA ARG A 868 -9.79 -25.23 -3.94
C ARG A 868 -8.83 -26.41 -3.95
N GLU A 869 -9.11 -27.45 -3.16
CA GLU A 869 -8.26 -28.63 -3.07
C GLU A 869 -8.16 -29.36 -4.42
N LYS A 870 -9.29 -29.54 -5.10
CA LYS A 870 -9.34 -30.07 -6.46
C LYS A 870 -8.49 -29.25 -7.41
N TRP A 871 -8.61 -27.93 -7.36
CA TRP A 871 -7.86 -27.03 -8.23
C TRP A 871 -6.34 -27.10 -7.96
N ILE A 872 -5.92 -27.17 -6.70
CA ILE A 872 -4.52 -27.37 -6.30
C ILE A 872 -3.97 -28.65 -6.94
N LEU A 873 -4.67 -29.77 -6.78
CA LEU A 873 -4.24 -31.07 -7.32
C LEU A 873 -4.22 -31.09 -8.85
N GLN A 874 -5.24 -30.53 -9.51
CA GLN A 874 -5.30 -30.43 -10.98
C GLN A 874 -4.12 -29.65 -11.57
N ASN A 875 -3.60 -28.67 -10.82
CA ASN A 875 -2.48 -27.84 -11.26
C ASN A 875 -1.11 -28.37 -10.80
N ASN A 876 -1.05 -29.57 -10.22
CA ASN A 876 0.16 -30.17 -9.64
C ASN A 876 0.81 -29.29 -8.57
N LEU A 877 -0.01 -28.51 -7.85
CA LEU A 877 0.44 -27.67 -6.74
C LEU A 877 0.46 -28.49 -5.45
N LYS A 878 1.31 -28.10 -4.51
CA LYS A 878 1.40 -28.76 -3.22
C LYS A 878 0.20 -28.39 -2.35
N SER A 879 -0.53 -29.42 -1.91
CA SER A 879 -1.59 -29.26 -0.92
C SER A 879 -1.05 -29.01 0.48
N LYS A 880 -1.84 -28.30 1.30
CA LYS A 880 -1.64 -28.22 2.75
C LYS A 880 -1.95 -29.56 3.43
N HIS A 881 -2.76 -30.41 2.81
CA HIS A 881 -3.16 -31.72 3.30
C HIS A 881 -2.30 -32.82 2.67
N GLN A 882 -2.03 -33.86 3.44
CA GLN A 882 -1.35 -35.06 2.94
C GLN A 882 -2.41 -36.08 2.49
N TRP A 883 -2.62 -36.16 1.18
CA TRP A 883 -3.54 -37.11 0.57
C TRP A 883 -2.81 -38.34 0.03
N THR A 884 -3.39 -39.53 0.21
CA THR A 884 -2.97 -40.75 -0.48
C THR A 884 -3.26 -40.63 -1.98
N GLU A 885 -2.66 -41.48 -2.82
CA GLU A 885 -2.95 -41.46 -4.26
C GLU A 885 -4.43 -41.77 -4.57
N GLU A 886 -5.05 -42.68 -3.82
CA GLU A 886 -6.49 -42.98 -3.93
C GLU A 886 -7.35 -41.77 -3.57
N GLU A 887 -7.01 -41.07 -2.48
CA GLU A 887 -7.70 -39.85 -2.05
C GLU A 887 -7.54 -38.72 -3.09
N LYS A 888 -6.34 -38.55 -3.68
CA LYS A 888 -6.11 -37.60 -4.77
C LYS A 888 -6.97 -37.91 -5.98
N GLN A 889 -7.01 -39.17 -6.41
CA GLN A 889 -7.88 -39.58 -7.52
C GLN A 889 -9.35 -39.36 -7.20
N SER A 890 -9.78 -39.61 -5.96
CA SER A 890 -11.14 -39.30 -5.52
C SER A 890 -11.46 -37.80 -5.64
N ILE A 891 -10.53 -36.93 -5.21
CA ILE A 891 -10.72 -35.48 -5.31
C ILE A 891 -10.74 -35.02 -6.78
N LEU A 892 -9.85 -35.55 -7.62
CA LEU A 892 -9.79 -35.20 -9.04
C LEU A 892 -11.07 -35.61 -9.79
N ASN A 893 -11.59 -36.82 -9.50
CA ASN A 893 -12.75 -37.38 -10.19
C ASN A 893 -14.07 -36.84 -9.62
N PHE A 894 -14.25 -36.89 -8.30
CA PHE A 894 -15.53 -36.58 -7.64
C PHE A 894 -15.57 -35.19 -7.00
N GLY A 895 -14.42 -34.53 -6.83
CA GLY A 895 -14.31 -33.23 -6.17
C GLY A 895 -14.12 -33.29 -4.65
N PHE A 896 -14.10 -34.47 -4.05
CA PHE A 896 -13.88 -34.66 -2.62
C PHE A 896 -13.19 -36.00 -2.33
N ALA A 897 -12.53 -36.12 -1.17
CA ALA A 897 -12.03 -37.40 -0.68
C ALA A 897 -13.14 -38.12 0.11
N ARG A 898 -13.42 -39.38 -0.22
CA ARG A 898 -14.40 -40.19 0.51
C ARG A 898 -13.97 -40.38 1.97
N GLY A 899 -14.92 -40.35 2.89
CA GLY A 899 -14.65 -40.51 4.32
C GLY A 899 -14.10 -39.26 5.00
N TYR A 900 -14.14 -38.08 4.38
CA TYR A 900 -13.76 -36.81 4.99
C TYR A 900 -14.95 -35.85 5.12
N GLU A 901 -15.01 -35.16 6.25
CA GLU A 901 -16.00 -34.12 6.55
C GLU A 901 -15.32 -32.78 6.85
N GLY A 902 -16.00 -31.68 6.48
CA GLY A 902 -15.55 -30.32 6.78
C GLY A 902 -16.04 -29.83 8.13
N HIS A 903 -15.10 -29.47 9.01
CA HIS A 903 -15.37 -28.86 10.31
C HIS A 903 -14.83 -27.42 10.34
N PHE A 904 -15.51 -26.55 11.07
CA PHE A 904 -15.00 -25.21 11.32
C PHE A 904 -13.75 -25.23 12.21
N ILE A 905 -12.82 -24.34 11.93
CA ILE A 905 -11.69 -24.00 12.81
C ILE A 905 -12.19 -23.05 13.90
N ARG A 906 -12.91 -21.99 13.52
CA ARG A 906 -13.60 -21.05 14.39
C ARG A 906 -15.11 -21.20 14.28
N ARG A 907 -15.80 -21.31 15.42
CA ARG A 907 -17.24 -21.55 15.49
C ARG A 907 -18.03 -20.43 14.83
N SER A 908 -18.99 -20.79 13.98
CA SER A 908 -19.80 -19.84 13.20
C SER A 908 -20.76 -19.00 14.05
N GLU A 909 -21.10 -19.45 15.25
CA GLU A 909 -21.98 -18.73 16.18
C GLU A 909 -21.28 -17.51 16.76
N GLU A 910 -19.98 -17.64 17.06
CA GLU A 910 -19.09 -16.60 17.60
C GLU A 910 -18.51 -15.73 16.49
N PHE A 911 -18.21 -16.33 15.33
CA PHE A 911 -17.59 -15.67 14.17
C PHE A 911 -18.45 -15.77 12.91
N PRO A 912 -19.62 -15.12 12.87
CA PRO A 912 -20.57 -15.24 11.75
C PRO A 912 -19.98 -14.76 10.42
N ASP A 913 -19.09 -13.76 10.42
CA ASP A 913 -18.47 -13.23 9.21
C ASP A 913 -17.49 -14.21 8.55
N LEU A 914 -17.04 -15.25 9.27
CA LEU A 914 -16.16 -16.30 8.76
C LEU A 914 -16.93 -17.61 8.48
N SER A 915 -18.25 -17.59 8.54
CA SER A 915 -19.07 -18.80 8.42
C SER A 915 -19.14 -19.35 6.99
N ASP A 916 -18.88 -18.52 5.97
CA ASP A 916 -18.78 -18.94 4.56
C ASP A 916 -17.34 -18.95 4.02
N ASP A 917 -16.34 -18.69 4.87
CA ASP A 917 -14.93 -18.69 4.49
C ASP A 917 -14.37 -20.12 4.40
N CYS A 918 -13.88 -20.49 3.22
CA CYS A 918 -13.25 -21.78 2.98
C CYS A 918 -11.93 -22.00 3.73
N ASN A 919 -11.25 -20.93 4.16
CA ASN A 919 -10.05 -21.04 4.99
C ASN A 919 -10.36 -21.31 6.46
N ASN A 920 -11.61 -21.11 6.88
CA ASN A 920 -12.09 -21.48 8.20
C ASN A 920 -12.54 -22.96 8.28
N ILE A 921 -12.26 -23.78 7.24
CA ILE A 921 -12.61 -25.20 7.18
C ILE A 921 -11.36 -26.08 7.32
N ARG A 922 -11.45 -27.10 8.17
CA ARG A 922 -10.52 -28.24 8.25
C ARG A 922 -11.22 -29.53 7.84
N PHE A 923 -10.55 -30.37 7.05
CA PHE A 923 -11.02 -31.70 6.70
C PHE A 923 -10.61 -32.71 7.78
N VAL A 924 -11.58 -33.49 8.27
CA VAL A 924 -11.40 -34.52 9.30
C VAL A 924 -11.92 -35.84 8.76
N LYS A 925 -11.23 -36.96 9.03
CA LYS A 925 -11.76 -38.28 8.68
C LYS A 925 -13.03 -38.55 9.49
N SER A 926 -14.09 -38.93 8.80
CA SER A 926 -15.34 -39.39 9.43
C SER A 926 -15.06 -40.76 10.06
N ASN A 927 -15.40 -40.92 11.34
CA ASN A 927 -15.26 -42.19 12.07
C ASN A 927 -16.39 -43.18 11.72
N ARG A 928 -16.87 -43.19 10.47
CA ARG A 928 -18.00 -44.01 10.02
C ARG A 928 -17.60 -45.04 9.00
#